data_AF-A0A2E7UI20-F1
#
_entry.id   AF-A0A2E7UI20-F1
#
_cell.length_a   1.000
_cell.length_b   1.000
_cell.length_c   1.000
_cell.angle_alpha   90.00
_cell.angle_beta   90.00
_cell.angle_gamma   90.00
#
_symmetry.space_group_name_H-M   'P 1'
#
loop_
_entity.id
_entity.type
_entity.pdbx_description
1 polymer ?
#
loop_
_entity_poly.entity_id
_entity_poly.type
_entity_poly.pdbx_seq_one_letter_code
_entity_poly.pdbx_strand_id
1 'polypeptide(L)'
;MNSGRIFSALLLGASTISVAGWHGEARADATPGCNASEGPDATLDTNDDGLECGVASEATGDRAVAIGTTASATGDGSVALGERARAFGSTTIAIGFQSTAGLSGAVAIGAISRAGLDAVALGYGANADFPRGVAVGRTAFATIDAVALGANTVANYEGSVALGNNSWAQAENTVSVGNEDLQRRITNVASGIDNSDVATIGQLNSAIAGLAGGGSQYLIVNSTGGGAAATGTDAIAIGSVAQSEAEGSIAVGRASAASSGDAIAIGSESVAQLSRAIAIGPKANATGLRAIAIGGDGSDDDDLGAVSDGLGSVALGSDASVTADRGVAVGLDASSEAVDSIAVGADSRVTERSAVAMGKRAVAVGEGAVAIGGEAVEGSFNGARARNTGAVAIGASALVDFRAAQSVAIGYLAQASAANAIAIGANSIADEANTLSVGSSTNRRRVTNLADPINASDAATKGYVDAVASSIGANSAELAYFASGSSQGTAIASGTDALAIGGDGSDGDTSGARATGQESLAVGADSAATGLRTTAFGYGATANGVQSTAAGAGSTASGVGTLAFGAFATARGNFATALGYSSFAPGLRSTAVGNGAQATGENATALGRTAFARANGATALGTGAIADFTGSTALGAGAVTTAANQVAIGQASGTVEVASLASSSAKQEGTIYLVTADESGTLGRTAISTSAAGGFQRALSMPISAVSDAQFNALSSDVTALTGRVGALEGQFADLSFQLEDLDRSLSGGIAAAMAMGNAPIIPGKNVSVWLNAATYNGEQALAGSVSGRLTEAVYISAGVTSNTADDEFGARVGVGFGF
;
A
#
# COMPACT_ATOMS: atom_id res chain seq x y z
N MET A 1 45.73 -93.41 -21.08
CA MET A 1 45.73 -94.49 -20.05
C MET A 1 45.56 -95.83 -20.75
N ASN A 2 46.44 -96.77 -20.40
CA ASN A 2 46.28 -98.22 -20.28
C ASN A 2 45.67 -99.11 -21.38
N SER A 3 46.48 -100.13 -21.70
CA SER A 3 46.17 -101.57 -21.79
C SER A 3 45.20 -102.01 -22.89
N GLY A 4 45.50 -102.96 -23.77
CA GLY A 4 46.25 -104.20 -23.56
C GLY A 4 45.30 -105.35 -23.25
N ARG A 5 45.25 -106.32 -24.19
CA ARG A 5 45.07 -107.78 -24.02
C ARG A 5 43.73 -108.48 -24.36
N ILE A 6 43.89 -109.54 -25.19
CA ILE A 6 43.35 -110.93 -25.07
C ILE A 6 41.89 -111.16 -25.54
N PHE A 7 41.43 -112.27 -26.16
CA PHE A 7 41.95 -113.47 -26.90
C PHE A 7 40.71 -114.40 -27.18
N SER A 8 40.83 -115.35 -28.13
CA SER A 8 40.05 -116.62 -28.29
C SER A 8 38.59 -116.57 -28.79
N ALA A 9 38.02 -117.55 -29.53
CA ALA A 9 38.48 -118.81 -30.14
C ALA A 9 37.34 -119.46 -31.00
N LEU A 10 37.69 -120.22 -32.06
CA LEU A 10 37.17 -121.56 -32.48
C LEU A 10 37.86 -121.95 -33.83
N LEU A 11 38.86 -122.86 -33.96
CA LEU A 11 38.90 -124.35 -33.86
C LEU A 11 37.79 -125.05 -34.68
N LEU A 12 37.96 -126.04 -35.57
CA LEU A 12 38.95 -127.09 -35.90
C LEU A 12 38.83 -127.41 -37.42
N GLY A 13 39.78 -127.98 -38.17
CA GLY A 13 40.40 -129.28 -37.94
C GLY A 13 41.26 -129.70 -39.14
N ALA A 14 42.40 -130.30 -38.85
CA ALA A 14 43.36 -130.83 -39.81
C ALA A 14 42.97 -132.23 -40.29
N SER A 15 43.21 -132.51 -41.57
CA SER A 15 43.39 -133.88 -42.06
C SER A 15 44.43 -133.86 -43.18
N THR A 16 45.59 -134.41 -42.84
CA THR A 16 46.62 -134.91 -43.74
C THR A 16 46.00 -135.87 -44.76
N ILE A 17 46.12 -135.56 -46.04
CA ILE A 17 45.99 -136.55 -47.12
C ILE A 17 47.32 -136.61 -47.86
N SER A 18 47.89 -137.81 -47.77
CA SER A 18 48.97 -138.38 -48.56
C SER A 18 48.91 -137.98 -50.03
N VAL A 19 49.99 -137.42 -50.54
CA VAL A 19 50.31 -137.47 -51.97
C VAL A 19 50.76 -138.90 -52.28
N ALA A 20 49.78 -139.77 -52.47
CA ALA A 20 49.97 -141.07 -53.11
C ALA A 20 50.12 -140.82 -54.60
N GLY A 21 51.21 -141.33 -55.17
CA GLY A 21 51.52 -141.21 -56.58
C GLY A 21 50.37 -141.69 -57.46
N TRP A 22 49.82 -140.78 -58.25
CA TRP A 22 49.15 -141.09 -59.50
C TRP A 22 50.03 -140.55 -60.62
N HIS A 23 50.86 -141.45 -61.15
CA HIS A 23 51.25 -141.42 -62.54
C HIS A 23 49.96 -141.50 -63.37
N GLY A 24 49.38 -140.34 -63.66
CA GLY A 24 48.32 -140.15 -64.65
C GLY A 24 48.96 -139.47 -65.84
N GLU A 25 49.03 -140.24 -66.93
CA GLU A 25 49.51 -139.87 -68.26
C GLU A 25 49.34 -138.38 -68.57
N ALA A 26 50.44 -137.74 -68.97
CA ALA A 26 50.37 -136.57 -69.82
C ALA A 26 49.63 -136.99 -71.10
N ARG A 27 48.31 -136.80 -71.12
CA ARG A 27 47.58 -136.70 -72.37
C ARG A 27 48.05 -135.40 -73.00
N ALA A 28 49.08 -135.52 -73.83
CA ALA A 28 49.23 -134.65 -74.97
C ALA A 28 47.92 -134.76 -75.77
N ASP A 29 46.97 -133.88 -75.44
CA ASP A 29 45.97 -133.47 -76.40
C ASP A 29 46.74 -132.94 -77.61
N ALA A 30 46.26 -133.27 -78.82
CA ALA A 30 46.97 -132.94 -80.04
C ALA A 30 47.08 -131.41 -80.11
N THR A 31 48.23 -130.85 -79.75
CA THR A 31 48.55 -129.45 -80.03
C THR A 31 48.40 -129.29 -81.55
N PRO A 32 47.45 -128.49 -82.05
CA PRO A 32 47.43 -128.13 -83.45
C PRO A 32 48.79 -127.50 -83.76
N GLY A 33 49.44 -127.92 -84.84
CA GLY A 33 50.75 -127.39 -85.18
C GLY A 33 50.64 -125.87 -85.38
N CYS A 34 51.58 -125.13 -84.78
CA CYS A 34 51.76 -123.73 -85.13
C CYS A 34 52.33 -123.66 -86.54
N ASN A 35 51.76 -122.80 -87.39
CA ASN A 35 52.11 -122.62 -88.79
C ASN A 35 52.02 -123.93 -89.61
N ALA A 36 51.03 -124.79 -89.30
CA ALA A 36 50.90 -126.13 -89.87
C ALA A 36 49.65 -126.35 -90.74
N SER A 37 48.93 -125.29 -91.12
CA SER A 37 47.82 -125.36 -92.08
C SER A 37 47.90 -124.18 -93.03
N GLU A 38 48.24 -124.44 -94.30
CA GLU A 38 47.98 -123.54 -95.41
C GLU A 38 46.47 -123.24 -95.44
N GLY A 39 46.08 -122.03 -95.02
CA GLY A 39 44.77 -121.47 -95.32
C GLY A 39 44.62 -121.25 -96.83
N PRO A 40 43.39 -121.02 -97.34
CA PRO A 40 43.09 -121.00 -98.78
C PRO A 40 43.60 -119.76 -99.54
N ASP A 41 44.63 -119.05 -99.06
CA ASP A 41 45.40 -118.10 -99.86
C ASP A 41 46.72 -118.74 -100.32
N ALA A 42 46.64 -119.40 -101.48
CA ALA A 42 47.80 -119.83 -102.23
C ALA A 42 48.43 -118.64 -102.96
N THR A 43 49.24 -117.83 -102.28
CA THR A 43 50.37 -117.14 -102.91
C THR A 43 51.59 -117.11 -101.97
N LEU A 44 52.69 -117.68 -102.45
CA LEU A 44 54.01 -117.62 -101.83
C LEU A 44 54.46 -116.15 -101.67
N ASP A 45 54.45 -115.61 -100.44
CA ASP A 45 55.39 -114.55 -100.05
C ASP A 45 56.14 -114.97 -98.77
N THR A 46 57.45 -114.80 -98.85
CA THR A 46 58.49 -115.30 -97.95
C THR A 46 58.75 -114.39 -96.75
N ASN A 47 57.73 -113.69 -96.24
CA ASN A 47 57.81 -112.84 -95.05
C ASN A 47 56.62 -113.09 -94.09
N ASP A 48 56.27 -114.35 -93.87
CA ASP A 48 55.30 -114.76 -92.85
C ASP A 48 55.89 -114.56 -91.44
N ASP A 49 55.89 -113.32 -90.96
CA ASP A 49 56.25 -112.96 -89.58
C ASP A 49 55.06 -113.20 -88.61
N GLY A 50 53.97 -113.81 -89.09
CA GLY A 50 52.78 -114.14 -88.31
C GLY A 50 52.90 -115.45 -87.54
N LEU A 51 52.16 -115.58 -86.45
CA LEU A 51 52.10 -116.81 -85.66
C LEU A 51 50.66 -117.32 -85.60
N GLU A 52 50.37 -118.36 -86.38
CA GLU A 52 49.07 -119.03 -86.38
C GLU A 52 49.14 -120.39 -85.67
N CYS A 53 48.34 -120.63 -84.64
CA CYS A 53 48.31 -121.88 -83.89
C CYS A 53 46.88 -122.26 -83.45
N GLY A 54 46.25 -123.22 -84.11
CA GLY A 54 44.91 -123.67 -83.73
C GLY A 54 44.20 -124.42 -84.85
N VAL A 55 43.04 -125.03 -84.56
CA VAL A 55 42.18 -125.57 -85.63
C VAL A 55 41.34 -124.42 -86.21
N ALA A 56 41.44 -124.20 -87.52
CA ALA A 56 40.74 -123.14 -88.26
C ALA A 56 40.96 -121.72 -87.71
N SER A 57 42.15 -121.46 -87.16
CA SER A 57 42.63 -120.10 -86.90
C SER A 57 42.91 -119.34 -88.21
N GLU A 58 43.17 -118.04 -88.12
CA GLU A 58 43.48 -117.18 -89.27
C GLU A 58 44.37 -116.03 -88.81
N ALA A 59 45.62 -115.95 -89.27
CA ALA A 59 46.50 -114.80 -89.04
C ALA A 59 46.90 -114.14 -90.38
N THR A 60 46.04 -113.25 -90.91
CA THR A 60 46.22 -112.68 -92.27
C THR A 60 46.84 -111.28 -92.29
N GLY A 61 46.98 -110.62 -91.14
CA GLY A 61 47.64 -109.31 -91.04
C GLY A 61 49.17 -109.43 -90.95
N ASP A 62 49.91 -108.41 -91.38
CA ASP A 62 51.38 -108.39 -91.26
C ASP A 62 51.80 -108.50 -89.79
N ARG A 63 52.66 -109.46 -89.41
CA ARG A 63 53.05 -109.76 -88.01
C ARG A 63 51.89 -110.09 -87.06
N ALA A 64 50.78 -110.61 -87.58
CA ALA A 64 49.63 -110.98 -86.76
C ALA A 64 49.87 -112.29 -85.98
N VAL A 65 49.26 -112.42 -84.80
CA VAL A 65 49.34 -113.62 -83.96
C VAL A 65 47.94 -114.15 -83.70
N ALA A 66 47.58 -115.31 -84.23
CA ALA A 66 46.31 -115.98 -83.97
C ALA A 66 46.53 -117.35 -83.29
N ILE A 67 46.21 -117.47 -82.01
CA ILE A 67 46.45 -118.69 -81.23
C ILE A 67 45.14 -119.13 -80.55
N GLY A 68 44.60 -120.28 -80.94
CA GLY A 68 43.37 -120.87 -80.43
C GLY A 68 42.44 -121.35 -81.56
N THR A 69 41.55 -122.30 -81.27
CA THR A 69 40.59 -122.80 -82.26
C THR A 69 39.69 -121.66 -82.75
N THR A 70 39.66 -121.41 -84.06
CA THR A 70 38.92 -120.31 -84.71
C THR A 70 39.28 -118.89 -84.26
N ALA A 71 40.50 -118.68 -83.73
CA ALA A 71 41.05 -117.35 -83.49
C ALA A 71 41.38 -116.65 -84.82
N SER A 72 41.03 -115.37 -84.98
CA SER A 72 41.20 -114.61 -86.23
C SER A 72 41.87 -113.27 -85.95
N ALA A 73 43.07 -113.06 -86.50
CA ALA A 73 43.90 -111.86 -86.38
C ALA A 73 44.17 -111.32 -87.79
N THR A 74 43.34 -110.39 -88.26
CA THR A 74 43.35 -109.94 -89.68
C THR A 74 43.97 -108.57 -89.88
N GLY A 75 44.25 -107.82 -88.81
CA GLY A 75 44.90 -106.51 -88.90
C GLY A 75 46.42 -106.59 -88.72
N ASP A 76 47.16 -105.64 -89.31
CA ASP A 76 48.62 -105.59 -89.18
C ASP A 76 49.05 -105.41 -87.73
N GLY A 77 49.92 -106.28 -87.20
CA GLY A 77 50.39 -106.29 -85.82
C GLY A 77 49.33 -106.70 -84.80
N SER A 78 48.26 -107.37 -85.24
CA SER A 78 47.16 -107.79 -84.37
C SER A 78 47.46 -109.09 -83.61
N VAL A 79 46.86 -109.26 -82.42
CA VAL A 79 47.05 -110.44 -81.57
C VAL A 79 45.68 -110.97 -81.15
N ALA A 80 45.28 -112.14 -81.65
CA ALA A 80 44.12 -112.91 -81.20
C ALA A 80 44.57 -114.18 -80.45
N LEU A 81 44.41 -114.23 -79.13
CA LEU A 81 44.82 -115.36 -78.28
C LEU A 81 43.64 -115.91 -77.48
N GLY A 82 43.09 -117.04 -77.89
CA GLY A 82 41.96 -117.73 -77.26
C GLY A 82 40.99 -118.30 -78.31
N GLU A 83 40.20 -119.30 -77.94
CA GLU A 83 39.18 -119.85 -78.84
C GLU A 83 38.19 -118.75 -79.29
N ARG A 84 38.01 -118.58 -80.61
CA ARG A 84 37.17 -117.55 -81.23
C ARG A 84 37.56 -116.09 -80.89
N ALA A 85 38.78 -115.84 -80.43
CA ALA A 85 39.30 -114.48 -80.26
C ALA A 85 39.43 -113.78 -81.63
N ARG A 86 39.11 -112.49 -81.71
CA ARG A 86 39.01 -111.73 -82.97
C ARG A 86 39.72 -110.39 -82.87
N ALA A 87 40.79 -110.20 -83.62
CA ALA A 87 41.57 -108.97 -83.67
C ALA A 87 41.59 -108.45 -85.12
N PHE A 88 40.64 -107.57 -85.46
CA PHE A 88 40.37 -107.18 -86.85
C PHE A 88 41.05 -105.88 -87.31
N GLY A 89 41.33 -104.97 -86.38
CA GLY A 89 41.99 -103.70 -86.68
C GLY A 89 43.52 -103.81 -86.63
N SER A 90 44.22 -102.81 -87.20
CA SER A 90 45.68 -102.72 -87.08
C SER A 90 46.08 -102.48 -85.61
N THR A 91 47.16 -103.10 -85.17
CA THR A 91 47.73 -103.06 -83.82
C THR A 91 46.73 -103.37 -82.71
N THR A 92 45.84 -104.35 -82.93
CA THR A 92 44.80 -104.75 -81.96
C THR A 92 45.21 -105.94 -81.10
N ILE A 93 44.63 -106.06 -79.91
CA ILE A 93 44.89 -107.17 -79.00
C ILE A 93 43.56 -107.74 -78.50
N ALA A 94 43.21 -108.96 -78.89
CA ALA A 94 42.08 -109.74 -78.41
C ALA A 94 42.58 -111.00 -77.67
N ILE A 95 42.46 -111.05 -76.35
CA ILE A 95 42.94 -112.19 -75.54
C ILE A 95 41.80 -112.74 -74.68
N GLY A 96 41.42 -114.00 -74.89
CA GLY A 96 40.37 -114.70 -74.16
C GLY A 96 39.31 -115.31 -75.09
N PHE A 97 38.58 -116.31 -74.58
CA PHE A 97 37.49 -116.97 -75.31
C PHE A 97 36.47 -115.94 -75.83
N GLN A 98 36.24 -115.89 -77.15
CA GLN A 98 35.33 -114.95 -77.82
C GLN A 98 35.61 -113.45 -77.58
N SER A 99 36.83 -113.08 -77.20
CA SER A 99 37.23 -111.66 -77.14
C SER A 99 37.23 -111.02 -78.54
N THR A 100 36.88 -109.73 -78.65
CA THR A 100 36.82 -109.01 -79.93
C THR A 100 37.44 -107.61 -79.80
N ALA A 101 38.53 -107.38 -80.53
CA ALA A 101 39.13 -106.07 -80.77
C ALA A 101 38.83 -105.67 -82.23
N GLY A 102 37.77 -104.88 -82.42
CA GLY A 102 37.08 -104.77 -83.71
C GLY A 102 37.65 -103.75 -84.70
N LEU A 103 38.37 -102.74 -84.22
CA LEU A 103 38.89 -101.62 -85.02
C LEU A 103 40.32 -101.26 -84.57
N SER A 104 41.04 -100.45 -85.34
CA SER A 104 42.46 -100.14 -85.06
C SER A 104 42.69 -99.63 -83.63
N GLY A 105 43.80 -100.04 -83.01
CA GLY A 105 44.18 -99.63 -81.66
C GLY A 105 43.36 -100.24 -80.50
N ALA A 106 42.37 -101.09 -80.80
CA ALA A 106 41.52 -101.74 -79.80
C ALA A 106 42.26 -102.81 -78.97
N VAL A 107 41.99 -102.85 -77.65
CA VAL A 107 42.51 -103.86 -76.73
C VAL A 107 41.36 -104.51 -75.96
N ALA A 108 41.06 -105.77 -76.24
CA ALA A 108 40.03 -106.57 -75.59
C ALA A 108 40.66 -107.79 -74.89
N ILE A 109 40.78 -107.76 -73.56
CA ILE A 109 41.43 -108.82 -72.77
C ILE A 109 40.45 -109.34 -71.71
N GLY A 110 40.11 -110.62 -71.77
CA GLY A 110 39.08 -111.29 -70.98
C GLY A 110 38.09 -112.03 -71.87
N ALA A 111 37.47 -113.12 -71.37
CA ALA A 111 36.50 -113.83 -72.19
C ALA A 111 35.28 -112.94 -72.50
N ILE A 112 34.84 -112.93 -73.76
CA ILE A 112 33.69 -112.17 -74.29
C ILE A 112 33.90 -110.64 -74.15
N SER A 113 35.14 -110.18 -73.95
CA SER A 113 35.43 -108.73 -73.93
C SER A 113 35.34 -108.14 -75.33
N ARG A 114 34.97 -106.87 -75.42
CA ARG A 114 34.74 -106.17 -76.69
C ARG A 114 35.29 -104.76 -76.68
N ALA A 115 36.11 -104.40 -77.66
CA ALA A 115 36.69 -103.08 -77.80
C ALA A 115 36.55 -102.56 -79.26
N GLY A 116 36.09 -101.32 -79.40
CA GLY A 116 36.02 -100.55 -80.64
C GLY A 116 37.28 -99.73 -80.93
N LEU A 117 37.18 -98.72 -81.80
CA LEU A 117 38.33 -97.90 -82.25
C LEU A 117 39.06 -97.24 -81.08
N ASP A 118 40.37 -97.47 -80.95
CA ASP A 118 41.21 -96.95 -79.86
C ASP A 118 40.67 -97.21 -78.43
N ALA A 119 39.83 -98.24 -78.28
CA ALA A 119 39.16 -98.55 -77.02
C ALA A 119 39.88 -99.67 -76.24
N VAL A 120 39.67 -99.70 -74.93
CA VAL A 120 40.26 -100.70 -74.03
C VAL A 120 39.17 -101.38 -73.21
N ALA A 121 39.01 -102.68 -73.38
CA ALA A 121 38.12 -103.54 -72.60
C ALA A 121 38.93 -104.63 -71.88
N LEU A 122 39.11 -104.50 -70.57
CA LEU A 122 39.89 -105.42 -69.74
C LEU A 122 39.02 -106.05 -68.64
N GLY A 123 38.64 -107.32 -68.81
CA GLY A 123 37.83 -108.09 -67.86
C GLY A 123 36.84 -109.01 -68.57
N TYR A 124 36.34 -110.03 -67.85
CA TYR A 124 35.29 -110.92 -68.37
C TYR A 124 34.04 -110.12 -68.72
N GLY A 125 33.63 -110.14 -70.00
CA GLY A 125 32.48 -109.40 -70.52
C GLY A 125 32.61 -107.87 -70.48
N ALA A 126 33.81 -107.32 -70.32
CA ALA A 126 34.03 -105.87 -70.43
C ALA A 126 33.70 -105.38 -71.85
N ASN A 127 32.98 -104.27 -71.96
CA ASN A 127 32.50 -103.75 -73.23
C ASN A 127 32.83 -102.25 -73.38
N ALA A 128 33.71 -101.96 -74.34
CA ALA A 128 34.05 -100.64 -74.83
C ALA A 128 33.94 -100.63 -76.36
N ASP A 129 32.80 -101.07 -76.92
CA ASP A 129 32.54 -101.12 -78.37
C ASP A 129 32.60 -99.74 -79.06
N PHE A 130 32.51 -98.66 -78.29
CA PHE A 130 32.51 -97.29 -78.80
C PHE A 130 33.93 -96.69 -78.85
N PRO A 131 34.20 -95.74 -79.76
CA PRO A 131 35.51 -95.12 -79.89
C PRO A 131 36.06 -94.53 -78.58
N ARG A 132 37.34 -94.80 -78.28
CA ARG A 132 38.10 -94.27 -77.12
C ARG A 132 37.51 -94.62 -75.74
N GLY A 133 36.56 -95.54 -75.67
CA GLY A 133 36.00 -96.03 -74.40
C GLY A 133 37.01 -96.88 -73.63
N VAL A 134 37.03 -96.76 -72.29
CA VAL A 134 37.88 -97.56 -71.41
C VAL A 134 37.01 -98.30 -70.39
N ALA A 135 36.83 -99.60 -70.56
CA ALA A 135 36.09 -100.47 -69.64
C ALA A 135 37.04 -101.46 -68.96
N VAL A 136 37.34 -101.25 -67.68
CA VAL A 136 38.23 -102.11 -66.89
C VAL A 136 37.48 -102.70 -65.71
N GLY A 137 37.24 -104.01 -65.76
CA GLY A 137 36.52 -104.78 -64.75
C GLY A 137 35.54 -105.77 -65.39
N ARG A 138 35.15 -106.79 -64.62
CA ARG A 138 34.13 -107.76 -65.06
C ARG A 138 32.84 -107.01 -65.40
N THR A 139 32.33 -107.20 -66.63
CA THR A 139 31.11 -106.58 -67.17
C THR A 139 31.06 -105.05 -67.04
N ALA A 140 32.22 -104.39 -67.07
CA ALA A 140 32.30 -102.93 -67.17
C ALA A 140 31.82 -102.48 -68.56
N PHE A 141 31.09 -101.37 -68.65
CA PHE A 141 30.60 -100.81 -69.90
C PHE A 141 31.01 -99.34 -70.03
N ALA A 142 31.65 -98.99 -71.14
CA ALA A 142 32.03 -97.62 -71.48
C ALA A 142 31.60 -97.25 -72.91
N THR A 143 30.94 -96.10 -73.06
CA THR A 143 30.62 -95.50 -74.36
C THR A 143 31.78 -94.61 -74.89
N ILE A 144 31.48 -93.75 -75.86
CA ILE A 144 32.42 -92.80 -76.49
C ILE A 144 33.08 -91.94 -75.42
N ASP A 145 34.42 -91.90 -75.40
CA ASP A 145 35.23 -91.12 -74.44
C ASP A 145 34.97 -91.40 -72.96
N ALA A 146 34.24 -92.47 -72.66
CA ALA A 146 33.85 -92.78 -71.31
C ALA A 146 34.86 -93.73 -70.64
N VAL A 147 34.98 -93.62 -69.32
CA VAL A 147 35.92 -94.43 -68.54
C VAL A 147 35.16 -95.15 -67.41
N ALA A 148 35.03 -96.47 -67.52
CA ALA A 148 34.38 -97.33 -66.54
C ALA A 148 35.44 -98.19 -65.84
N LEU A 149 35.69 -97.92 -64.55
CA LEU A 149 36.76 -98.54 -63.75
C LEU A 149 36.18 -99.26 -62.53
N GLY A 150 36.06 -100.58 -62.60
CA GLY A 150 35.51 -101.45 -61.56
C GLY A 150 34.60 -102.53 -62.15
N ALA A 151 34.28 -103.58 -61.39
CA ALA A 151 33.31 -104.58 -61.86
C ALA A 151 31.89 -104.00 -61.91
N ASN A 152 31.10 -104.37 -62.91
CA ASN A 152 29.74 -103.88 -63.15
C ASN A 152 29.61 -102.34 -63.22
N THR A 153 30.66 -101.62 -63.62
CA THR A 153 30.57 -100.16 -63.82
C THR A 153 29.90 -99.83 -65.15
N VAL A 154 29.17 -98.72 -65.19
CA VAL A 154 28.45 -98.28 -66.37
C VAL A 154 28.71 -96.80 -66.60
N ALA A 155 29.44 -96.46 -67.66
CA ALA A 155 29.65 -95.09 -68.12
C ALA A 155 28.96 -94.93 -69.50
N ASN A 156 27.68 -94.56 -69.46
CA ASN A 156 26.77 -94.54 -70.61
C ASN A 156 26.71 -93.20 -71.36
N TYR A 157 27.40 -92.18 -70.85
CA TYR A 157 27.36 -90.83 -71.40
C TYR A 157 28.76 -90.40 -71.87
N GLU A 158 28.80 -89.57 -72.91
CA GLU A 158 30.05 -89.09 -73.51
C GLU A 158 30.91 -88.35 -72.47
N GLY A 159 32.22 -88.66 -72.47
CA GLY A 159 33.19 -88.03 -71.56
C GLY A 159 32.97 -88.31 -70.07
N SER A 160 32.13 -89.29 -69.71
CA SER A 160 31.82 -89.61 -68.32
C SER A 160 32.75 -90.67 -67.71
N VAL A 161 32.95 -90.61 -66.39
CA VAL A 161 33.78 -91.57 -65.65
C VAL A 161 32.94 -92.25 -64.56
N ALA A 162 32.86 -93.58 -64.57
CA ALA A 162 32.26 -94.38 -63.51
C ALA A 162 33.37 -95.12 -62.73
N LEU A 163 33.59 -94.75 -61.47
CA LEU A 163 34.71 -95.21 -60.65
C LEU A 163 34.23 -96.04 -59.44
N GLY A 164 34.66 -97.29 -59.35
CA GLY A 164 34.34 -98.23 -58.27
C GLY A 164 33.22 -99.23 -58.64
N ASN A 165 33.19 -100.39 -57.99
CA ASN A 165 32.24 -101.47 -58.30
C ASN A 165 30.77 -101.01 -58.28
N ASN A 166 29.97 -101.38 -59.29
CA ASN A 166 28.57 -100.95 -59.48
C ASN A 166 28.37 -99.43 -59.64
N SER A 167 29.41 -98.64 -59.88
CA SER A 167 29.22 -97.20 -60.14
C SER A 167 28.57 -96.96 -61.49
N TRP A 168 27.69 -95.97 -61.55
CA TRP A 168 26.97 -95.57 -62.75
C TRP A 168 27.10 -94.06 -62.95
N ALA A 169 27.70 -93.65 -64.07
CA ALA A 169 27.69 -92.26 -64.50
C ALA A 169 26.40 -92.00 -65.32
N GLN A 170 25.53 -91.13 -64.80
CA GLN A 170 24.20 -90.84 -65.34
C GLN A 170 24.12 -89.53 -66.14
N ALA A 171 25.24 -88.86 -66.40
CA ALA A 171 25.32 -87.61 -67.18
C ALA A 171 26.67 -87.45 -67.89
N GLU A 172 26.69 -86.70 -69.00
CA GLU A 172 27.91 -86.32 -69.73
C GLU A 172 28.84 -85.46 -68.87
N ASN A 173 30.15 -85.54 -69.11
CA ASN A 173 31.17 -84.73 -68.42
C ASN A 173 31.14 -84.85 -66.87
N THR A 174 30.79 -86.01 -66.33
CA THR A 174 30.74 -86.25 -64.87
C THR A 174 31.66 -87.38 -64.43
N VAL A 175 32.11 -87.32 -63.17
CA VAL A 175 32.74 -88.45 -62.49
C VAL A 175 31.79 -88.96 -61.42
N SER A 176 31.23 -90.15 -61.63
CA SER A 176 30.42 -90.85 -60.63
C SER A 176 31.27 -91.85 -59.86
N VAL A 177 31.24 -91.74 -58.52
CA VAL A 177 31.89 -92.68 -57.61
C VAL A 177 30.91 -93.68 -57.01
N GLY A 178 29.68 -93.79 -57.53
CA GLY A 178 28.61 -94.59 -56.95
C GLY A 178 27.39 -94.73 -57.85
N ASN A 179 26.23 -94.98 -57.26
CA ASN A 179 24.92 -94.95 -57.91
C ASN A 179 23.85 -94.47 -56.91
N GLU A 180 22.58 -94.46 -57.31
CA GLU A 180 21.46 -93.99 -56.48
C GLU A 180 21.35 -94.73 -55.13
N ASP A 181 21.66 -96.03 -55.11
CA ASP A 181 21.57 -96.90 -53.93
C ASP A 181 22.91 -97.06 -53.18
N LEU A 182 24.01 -96.58 -53.75
CA LEU A 182 25.36 -96.74 -53.21
C LEU A 182 26.22 -95.51 -53.47
N GLN A 183 26.17 -94.54 -52.55
CA GLN A 183 27.10 -93.41 -52.56
C GLN A 183 28.40 -93.75 -51.83
N ARG A 184 29.52 -93.20 -52.30
CA ARG A 184 30.83 -93.35 -51.67
C ARG A 184 31.30 -92.03 -51.09
N ARG A 185 31.88 -92.12 -49.90
CA ARG A 185 32.63 -91.00 -49.32
C ARG A 185 33.95 -90.88 -50.05
N ILE A 186 34.25 -89.68 -50.55
CA ILE A 186 35.58 -89.34 -51.07
C ILE A 186 36.43 -88.90 -49.88
N THR A 187 37.49 -89.64 -49.58
CA THR A 187 38.38 -89.38 -48.43
C THR A 187 39.74 -88.91 -48.92
N ASN A 188 40.53 -88.31 -48.02
CA ASN A 188 41.86 -87.75 -48.32
C ASN A 188 41.84 -86.61 -49.36
N VAL A 189 40.79 -85.78 -49.33
CA VAL A 189 40.66 -84.58 -50.16
C VAL A 189 41.26 -83.39 -49.41
N ALA A 190 42.24 -82.71 -49.99
CA ALA A 190 42.77 -81.46 -49.46
C ALA A 190 41.75 -80.32 -49.59
N SER A 191 41.87 -79.29 -48.76
CA SER A 191 41.00 -78.11 -48.85
C SER A 191 41.07 -77.46 -50.23
N GLY A 192 39.90 -77.24 -50.85
CA GLY A 192 39.81 -76.55 -52.14
C GLY A 192 40.31 -75.11 -52.06
N ILE A 193 40.97 -74.65 -53.10
CA ILE A 193 41.53 -73.30 -53.23
C ILE A 193 40.73 -72.50 -54.27
N ASP A 194 40.44 -73.11 -55.42
CA ASP A 194 39.69 -72.49 -56.51
C ASP A 194 38.19 -72.78 -56.44
N ASN A 195 37.38 -71.98 -57.16
CA ASN A 195 35.92 -72.11 -57.16
C ASN A 195 35.41 -73.45 -57.72
N SER A 196 36.22 -74.16 -58.49
CA SER A 196 35.90 -75.47 -59.08
C SER A 196 36.38 -76.65 -58.24
N ASP A 197 37.00 -76.41 -57.09
CA ASP A 197 37.49 -77.46 -56.21
C ASP A 197 36.38 -78.05 -55.33
N VAL A 198 36.58 -79.28 -54.86
CA VAL A 198 35.67 -79.93 -53.90
C VAL A 198 35.84 -79.29 -52.52
N ALA A 199 34.75 -78.80 -51.93
CA ALA A 199 34.75 -78.29 -50.56
C ALA A 199 34.86 -79.44 -49.54
N THR A 200 35.80 -79.34 -48.60
CA THR A 200 35.95 -80.34 -47.52
C THR A 200 35.01 -80.06 -46.35
N ILE A 201 34.68 -81.09 -45.56
CA ILE A 201 33.92 -80.92 -44.31
C ILE A 201 34.65 -79.96 -43.33
N GLY A 202 35.98 -79.94 -43.35
CA GLY A 202 36.77 -79.00 -42.56
C GLY A 202 36.50 -77.55 -42.94
N GLN A 203 36.53 -77.22 -44.24
CA GLN A 203 36.19 -75.88 -44.73
C GLN A 203 34.74 -75.48 -44.41
N LEU A 204 33.79 -76.42 -44.56
CA LEU A 204 32.39 -76.19 -44.23
C LEU A 204 32.20 -75.90 -42.73
N ASN A 205 32.79 -76.73 -41.86
CA ASN A 205 32.71 -76.52 -40.42
C ASN A 205 33.38 -75.22 -39.99
N SER A 206 34.51 -74.82 -40.60
CA SER A 206 35.15 -73.53 -40.35
C SER A 206 34.27 -72.35 -40.79
N ALA A 207 33.61 -72.44 -41.94
CA ALA A 207 32.67 -71.41 -42.41
C ALA A 207 31.44 -71.30 -41.49
N ILE A 208 30.88 -72.43 -41.06
CA ILE A 208 29.73 -72.48 -40.13
C ILE A 208 30.12 -71.99 -38.73
N ALA A 209 31.32 -72.33 -38.24
CA ALA A 209 31.82 -71.83 -36.96
C ALA A 209 31.95 -70.30 -36.97
N GLY A 210 32.30 -69.71 -38.12
CA GLY A 210 32.28 -68.26 -38.33
C GLY A 210 30.90 -67.63 -38.16
N LEU A 211 29.81 -68.37 -38.46
CA LEU A 211 28.43 -67.93 -38.25
C LEU A 211 27.93 -68.14 -36.82
N ALA A 212 28.42 -69.18 -36.13
CA ALA A 212 27.95 -69.56 -34.80
C ALA A 212 28.65 -68.78 -33.66
N GLY A 213 29.82 -68.17 -33.91
CA GLY A 213 30.66 -67.55 -32.88
C GLY A 213 30.87 -66.03 -32.96
N GLY A 214 30.36 -65.37 -34.00
CA GLY A 214 30.41 -63.93 -34.14
C GLY A 214 29.25 -63.56 -35.03
N GLY A 215 28.28 -62.81 -34.50
CA GLY A 215 27.04 -62.57 -35.22
C GLY A 215 27.25 -61.84 -36.54
N SER A 216 26.13 -61.48 -37.17
CA SER A 216 26.13 -60.79 -38.47
C SER A 216 27.09 -59.59 -38.50
N GLN A 217 27.43 -59.10 -39.69
CA GLN A 217 28.24 -57.89 -39.88
C GLN A 217 27.83 -56.71 -38.96
N TYR A 218 26.56 -56.62 -38.57
CA TYR A 218 26.02 -55.56 -37.73
C TYR A 218 25.87 -55.92 -36.24
N LEU A 219 26.03 -57.19 -35.85
CA LEU A 219 25.87 -57.64 -34.47
C LEU A 219 27.00 -58.60 -34.07
N ILE A 220 27.99 -58.10 -33.34
CA ILE A 220 29.11 -58.90 -32.82
C ILE A 220 28.91 -59.08 -31.32
N VAL A 221 28.85 -60.33 -30.85
CA VAL A 221 28.67 -60.66 -29.43
C VAL A 221 29.87 -61.50 -28.97
N ASN A 222 30.66 -60.96 -28.04
CA ASN A 222 31.77 -61.67 -27.40
C ASN A 222 31.39 -61.99 -25.95
N SER A 223 30.73 -63.13 -25.72
CA SER A 223 30.21 -63.53 -24.41
C SER A 223 30.90 -64.81 -23.92
N THR A 224 31.26 -64.83 -22.63
CA THR A 224 31.69 -66.03 -21.90
C THR A 224 30.63 -66.56 -20.94
N GLY A 225 29.50 -65.86 -20.80
CA GLY A 225 28.40 -66.21 -19.88
C GLY A 225 27.32 -67.09 -20.52
N GLY A 226 26.29 -67.44 -19.73
CA GLY A 226 25.14 -68.21 -20.20
C GLY A 226 24.36 -67.54 -21.34
N GLY A 227 23.61 -68.32 -22.11
CA GLY A 227 22.88 -67.85 -23.29
C GLY A 227 21.78 -66.83 -22.96
N ALA A 228 21.50 -65.95 -23.92
CA ALA A 228 20.31 -65.09 -23.91
C ALA A 228 19.05 -65.93 -24.21
N ALA A 229 17.91 -65.53 -23.65
CA ALA A 229 16.62 -66.17 -23.86
C ALA A 229 15.59 -65.13 -24.36
N ALA A 230 15.26 -65.19 -25.65
CA ALA A 230 14.11 -64.48 -26.23
C ALA A 230 12.96 -65.49 -26.38
N THR A 231 12.17 -65.70 -25.33
CA THR A 231 11.06 -66.68 -25.33
C THR A 231 9.74 -66.08 -25.79
N GLY A 232 9.61 -64.75 -25.75
CA GLY A 232 8.46 -64.04 -26.27
C GLY A 232 8.40 -64.01 -27.81
N THR A 233 7.21 -63.86 -28.37
CA THR A 233 7.02 -63.62 -29.81
C THR A 233 7.57 -62.24 -30.18
N ASP A 234 8.32 -62.13 -31.27
CA ASP A 234 8.98 -60.88 -31.70
C ASP A 234 9.92 -60.25 -30.64
N ALA A 235 10.41 -61.04 -29.68
CA ALA A 235 11.28 -60.57 -28.62
C ALA A 235 12.75 -60.45 -29.06
N ILE A 236 13.47 -59.49 -28.50
CA ILE A 236 14.92 -59.30 -28.67
C ILE A 236 15.62 -59.58 -27.34
N ALA A 237 16.60 -60.48 -27.32
CA ALA A 237 17.47 -60.72 -26.16
C ALA A 237 18.96 -60.70 -26.59
N ILE A 238 19.75 -59.76 -26.06
CA ILE A 238 21.16 -59.58 -26.39
C ILE A 238 21.98 -59.43 -25.11
N GLY A 239 22.96 -60.31 -24.87
CA GLY A 239 23.83 -60.28 -23.69
C GLY A 239 23.75 -61.57 -22.86
N SER A 240 24.74 -61.81 -22.02
CA SER A 240 24.78 -63.04 -21.21
C SER A 240 23.61 -63.10 -20.24
N VAL A 241 22.83 -64.18 -20.29
CA VAL A 241 21.63 -64.38 -19.43
C VAL A 241 20.58 -63.27 -19.58
N ALA A 242 20.55 -62.54 -20.70
CA ALA A 242 19.46 -61.61 -21.00
C ALA A 242 18.14 -62.38 -21.19
N GLN A 243 17.05 -61.92 -20.58
CA GLN A 243 15.74 -62.57 -20.59
C GLN A 243 14.68 -61.63 -21.17
N SER A 244 14.12 -61.98 -22.32
CA SER A 244 13.03 -61.27 -22.97
C SER A 244 11.86 -62.23 -23.15
N GLU A 245 10.90 -62.17 -22.22
CA GLU A 245 9.97 -63.28 -21.96
C GLU A 245 8.61 -63.14 -22.67
N ALA A 246 8.27 -61.95 -23.15
CA ALA A 246 6.92 -61.61 -23.61
C ALA A 246 6.88 -61.01 -25.03
N GLU A 247 5.67 -60.84 -25.58
CA GLU A 247 5.49 -60.30 -26.92
C GLU A 247 6.11 -58.91 -27.09
N GLY A 248 6.96 -58.74 -28.11
CA GLY A 248 7.60 -57.46 -28.44
C GLY A 248 8.59 -56.94 -27.38
N SER A 249 8.96 -57.75 -26.38
CA SER A 249 9.87 -57.32 -25.33
C SER A 249 11.32 -57.24 -25.80
N ILE A 250 12.11 -56.36 -25.19
CA ILE A 250 13.50 -56.09 -25.55
C ILE A 250 14.37 -56.16 -24.30
N ALA A 251 15.32 -57.09 -24.24
CA ALA A 251 16.33 -57.20 -23.19
C ALA A 251 17.74 -57.09 -23.80
N VAL A 252 18.49 -56.05 -23.46
CA VAL A 252 19.83 -55.79 -24.00
C VAL A 252 20.80 -55.49 -22.86
N GLY A 253 21.74 -56.38 -22.58
CA GLY A 253 22.73 -56.28 -21.52
C GLY A 253 22.83 -57.58 -20.71
N ARG A 254 23.95 -57.77 -20.01
CA ARG A 254 24.14 -58.92 -19.12
C ARG A 254 23.03 -58.96 -18.08
N ALA A 255 22.33 -60.09 -17.96
CA ALA A 255 21.25 -60.31 -16.99
C ALA A 255 20.13 -59.25 -17.02
N SER A 256 19.93 -58.58 -18.17
CA SER A 256 18.75 -57.73 -18.37
C SER A 256 17.47 -58.59 -18.45
N ALA A 257 16.35 -58.09 -17.93
CA ALA A 257 15.09 -58.82 -17.87
C ALA A 257 13.90 -57.95 -18.30
N ALA A 258 13.21 -58.35 -19.37
CA ALA A 258 11.96 -57.76 -19.84
C ALA A 258 10.85 -58.83 -19.81
N SER A 259 10.00 -58.79 -18.79
CA SER A 259 9.09 -59.91 -18.44
C SER A 259 7.66 -59.77 -18.96
N SER A 260 7.28 -58.63 -19.56
CA SER A 260 5.91 -58.36 -20.02
C SER A 260 5.86 -57.68 -21.38
N GLY A 261 4.66 -57.62 -21.98
CA GLY A 261 4.48 -57.20 -23.37
C GLY A 261 4.94 -55.75 -23.61
N ASP A 262 5.67 -55.54 -24.71
CA ASP A 262 6.32 -54.27 -25.07
C ASP A 262 7.30 -53.72 -24.01
N ALA A 263 7.76 -54.53 -23.04
CA ALA A 263 8.71 -54.09 -22.02
C ALA A 263 10.13 -53.97 -22.60
N ILE A 264 10.89 -52.96 -22.17
CA ILE A 264 12.22 -52.65 -22.68
C ILE A 264 13.18 -52.55 -21.49
N ALA A 265 14.15 -53.45 -21.41
CA ALA A 265 15.25 -53.45 -20.45
C ALA A 265 16.59 -53.34 -21.20
N ILE A 266 17.29 -52.22 -21.06
CA ILE A 266 18.58 -51.96 -21.74
C ILE A 266 19.62 -51.52 -20.71
N GLY A 267 20.61 -52.37 -20.46
CA GLY A 267 21.66 -52.17 -19.46
C GLY A 267 21.94 -53.45 -18.69
N SER A 268 23.13 -53.56 -18.10
CA SER A 268 23.48 -54.71 -17.24
C SER A 268 22.52 -54.78 -16.05
N GLU A 269 21.86 -55.90 -15.83
CA GLU A 269 20.92 -56.12 -14.72
C GLU A 269 19.73 -55.14 -14.70
N SER A 270 19.40 -54.52 -15.84
CA SER A 270 18.18 -53.73 -15.97
C SER A 270 16.93 -54.61 -15.95
N VAL A 271 15.86 -54.16 -15.31
CA VAL A 271 14.63 -54.94 -15.12
C VAL A 271 13.41 -54.12 -15.51
N ALA A 272 12.61 -54.61 -16.46
CA ALA A 272 11.32 -54.07 -16.86
C ALA A 272 10.23 -55.15 -16.68
N GLN A 273 9.45 -55.06 -15.60
CA GLN A 273 8.60 -56.18 -15.16
C GLN A 273 7.20 -56.18 -15.78
N LEU A 274 6.56 -55.00 -15.90
CA LEU A 274 5.18 -54.87 -16.36
C LEU A 274 5.10 -54.32 -17.80
N SER A 275 3.92 -54.44 -18.40
CA SER A 275 3.74 -54.10 -19.82
C SER A 275 4.09 -52.64 -20.11
N ARG A 276 4.82 -52.41 -21.21
CA ARG A 276 5.33 -51.09 -21.64
C ARG A 276 6.22 -50.40 -20.61
N ALA A 277 6.77 -51.13 -19.64
CA ALA A 277 7.80 -50.60 -18.76
C ALA A 277 9.12 -50.42 -19.53
N ILE A 278 9.84 -49.35 -19.23
CA ILE A 278 11.11 -49.01 -19.88
C ILE A 278 12.16 -48.82 -18.79
N ALA A 279 13.15 -49.70 -18.75
CA ALA A 279 14.32 -49.62 -17.88
C ALA A 279 15.58 -49.45 -18.74
N ILE A 280 16.27 -48.32 -18.63
CA ILE A 280 17.48 -48.03 -19.41
C ILE A 280 18.60 -47.54 -18.50
N GLY A 281 19.68 -48.31 -18.40
CA GLY A 281 20.82 -48.06 -17.51
C GLY A 281 21.20 -49.34 -16.75
N PRO A 282 22.45 -49.45 -16.27
CA PRO A 282 22.83 -50.57 -15.42
C PRO A 282 21.98 -50.58 -14.14
N LYS A 283 21.33 -51.70 -13.84
CA LYS A 283 20.45 -51.90 -12.68
C LYS A 283 19.21 -50.98 -12.61
N ALA A 284 18.86 -50.30 -13.70
CA ALA A 284 17.59 -49.56 -13.79
C ALA A 284 16.41 -50.53 -13.61
N ASN A 285 15.41 -50.17 -12.79
CA ASN A 285 14.32 -51.04 -12.40
C ASN A 285 12.95 -50.35 -12.60
N ALA A 286 12.21 -50.77 -13.62
CA ALA A 286 10.86 -50.31 -13.91
C ALA A 286 9.85 -51.43 -13.59
N THR A 287 9.29 -51.40 -12.39
CA THR A 287 8.32 -52.42 -11.95
C THR A 287 6.87 -52.00 -12.19
N GLY A 288 6.59 -50.71 -12.37
CA GLY A 288 5.24 -50.20 -12.64
C GLY A 288 4.76 -50.40 -14.08
N LEU A 289 3.43 -50.51 -14.27
CA LEU A 289 2.83 -50.57 -15.61
C LEU A 289 3.08 -49.22 -16.33
N ARG A 290 3.63 -49.26 -17.55
CA ARG A 290 4.04 -48.05 -18.31
C ARG A 290 5.05 -47.15 -17.55
N ALA A 291 5.78 -47.69 -16.58
CA ALA A 291 6.80 -46.96 -15.85
C ALA A 291 8.06 -46.75 -16.70
N ILE A 292 8.79 -45.67 -16.43
CA ILE A 292 10.02 -45.32 -17.15
C ILE A 292 11.11 -45.08 -16.10
N ALA A 293 12.10 -45.97 -16.03
CA ALA A 293 13.31 -45.82 -15.24
C ALA A 293 14.51 -45.66 -16.18
N ILE A 294 15.16 -44.50 -16.17
CA ILE A 294 16.32 -44.23 -17.03
C ILE A 294 17.44 -43.64 -16.17
N GLY A 295 18.51 -44.40 -15.97
CA GLY A 295 19.63 -44.04 -15.10
C GLY A 295 20.19 -45.28 -14.42
N GLY A 296 21.50 -45.30 -14.23
CA GLY A 296 22.18 -46.41 -13.55
C GLY A 296 22.63 -46.04 -12.16
N ASP A 297 23.10 -47.04 -11.44
CA ASP A 297 23.70 -46.95 -10.10
C ASP A 297 24.76 -45.82 -10.03
N GLY A 298 24.51 -44.85 -9.15
CA GLY A 298 25.28 -43.63 -8.95
C GLY A 298 26.40 -43.75 -7.92
N SER A 299 26.83 -44.97 -7.56
CA SER A 299 27.85 -45.30 -6.55
C SER A 299 27.39 -45.28 -5.09
N ASP A 300 26.09 -45.37 -4.86
CA ASP A 300 25.50 -45.54 -3.52
C ASP A 300 25.50 -47.02 -3.07
N ASP A 301 25.27 -47.23 -1.77
CA ASP A 301 25.47 -48.53 -1.12
C ASP A 301 24.31 -49.53 -1.38
N ASP A 302 23.23 -49.11 -2.06
CA ASP A 302 22.01 -49.93 -2.23
C ASP A 302 22.00 -50.79 -3.50
N ASP A 303 23.05 -50.65 -4.34
CA ASP A 303 23.27 -51.44 -5.55
C ASP A 303 22.09 -51.33 -6.54
N LEU A 304 21.24 -50.30 -6.51
CA LEU A 304 20.15 -50.09 -7.48
C LEU A 304 20.48 -48.95 -8.45
N GLY A 305 19.81 -48.90 -9.61
CA GLY A 305 19.85 -47.73 -10.49
C GLY A 305 18.60 -46.87 -10.33
N ALA A 306 18.16 -46.21 -11.40
CA ALA A 306 16.84 -45.54 -11.38
C ALA A 306 15.72 -46.54 -11.08
N VAL A 307 14.79 -46.21 -10.18
CA VAL A 307 13.66 -47.05 -9.76
C VAL A 307 12.32 -46.37 -10.08
N SER A 308 11.42 -47.06 -10.77
CA SER A 308 10.10 -46.55 -11.14
C SER A 308 9.03 -47.63 -10.92
N ASP A 309 8.37 -47.60 -9.75
CA ASP A 309 7.44 -48.64 -9.30
C ASP A 309 5.96 -48.29 -9.53
N GLY A 310 5.61 -47.00 -9.55
CA GLY A 310 4.23 -46.55 -9.73
C GLY A 310 3.68 -46.73 -11.14
N LEU A 311 2.36 -46.84 -11.28
CA LEU A 311 1.66 -46.82 -12.57
C LEU A 311 1.96 -45.51 -13.32
N GLY A 312 2.55 -45.60 -14.52
CA GLY A 312 2.89 -44.44 -15.34
C GLY A 312 3.88 -43.48 -14.69
N SER A 313 4.71 -43.98 -13.77
CA SER A 313 5.77 -43.22 -13.12
C SER A 313 6.96 -42.97 -14.06
N VAL A 314 7.74 -41.93 -13.77
CA VAL A 314 8.95 -41.58 -14.53
C VAL A 314 10.09 -41.24 -13.58
N ALA A 315 11.11 -42.09 -13.53
CA ALA A 315 12.39 -41.86 -12.86
C ALA A 315 13.50 -41.65 -13.91
N LEU A 316 14.16 -40.50 -13.89
CA LEU A 316 15.24 -40.14 -14.82
C LEU A 316 16.44 -39.55 -14.09
N GLY A 317 17.57 -40.27 -14.08
CA GLY A 317 18.79 -39.92 -13.35
C GLY A 317 19.34 -41.12 -12.59
N SER A 318 20.62 -41.10 -12.24
CA SER A 318 21.18 -42.11 -11.33
C SER A 318 20.44 -42.05 -9.99
N ASP A 319 19.99 -43.21 -9.55
CA ASP A 319 19.28 -43.44 -8.28
C ASP A 319 18.01 -42.57 -8.10
N ALA A 320 17.47 -42.06 -9.20
CA ALA A 320 16.17 -41.42 -9.21
C ALA A 320 15.10 -42.46 -8.85
N SER A 321 14.21 -42.14 -7.92
CA SER A 321 13.22 -43.08 -7.38
C SER A 321 11.80 -42.52 -7.42
N VAL A 322 10.88 -43.30 -7.99
CA VAL A 322 9.44 -43.07 -7.90
C VAL A 322 8.75 -44.32 -7.39
N THR A 323 8.18 -44.26 -6.20
CA THR A 323 7.54 -45.43 -5.56
C THR A 323 6.01 -45.46 -5.74
N ALA A 324 5.40 -44.35 -6.17
CA ALA A 324 3.95 -44.19 -6.24
C ALA A 324 3.44 -43.78 -7.63
N ASP A 325 2.14 -43.99 -7.87
CA ASP A 325 1.50 -43.80 -9.18
C ASP A 325 1.62 -42.38 -9.72
N ARG A 326 1.92 -42.25 -11.02
CA ARG A 326 2.01 -40.98 -11.77
C ARG A 326 3.01 -39.99 -11.16
N GLY A 327 3.95 -40.47 -10.33
CA GLY A 327 5.05 -39.66 -9.83
C GLY A 327 6.13 -39.43 -10.88
N VAL A 328 6.86 -38.33 -10.74
CA VAL A 328 7.97 -37.95 -11.60
C VAL A 328 9.17 -37.60 -10.75
N ALA A 329 10.30 -38.28 -10.93
CA ALA A 329 11.59 -37.97 -10.35
C ALA A 329 12.61 -37.74 -11.47
N VAL A 330 13.25 -36.56 -11.51
CA VAL A 330 14.25 -36.21 -12.53
C VAL A 330 15.48 -35.59 -11.89
N GLY A 331 16.61 -36.27 -11.91
CA GLY A 331 17.89 -35.84 -11.33
C GLY A 331 18.58 -36.96 -10.54
N LEU A 332 19.86 -36.77 -10.24
CA LEU A 332 20.61 -37.65 -9.33
C LEU A 332 19.91 -37.72 -7.97
N ASP A 333 19.59 -38.90 -7.45
CA ASP A 333 18.93 -39.09 -6.14
C ASP A 333 17.57 -38.35 -5.99
N ALA A 334 16.91 -37.99 -7.09
CA ALA A 334 15.60 -37.35 -7.02
C ALA A 334 14.56 -38.40 -6.55
N SER A 335 13.74 -38.07 -5.56
CA SER A 335 12.77 -38.99 -4.97
C SER A 335 11.35 -38.42 -4.95
N SER A 336 10.41 -39.17 -5.52
CA SER A 336 8.97 -38.86 -5.54
C SER A 336 8.19 -40.04 -4.96
N GLU A 337 7.84 -39.95 -3.67
CA GLU A 337 7.29 -41.07 -2.90
C GLU A 337 5.75 -41.14 -2.89
N ALA A 338 5.07 -40.19 -3.55
CA ALA A 338 3.62 -40.03 -3.46
C ALA A 338 2.92 -39.97 -4.83
N VAL A 339 1.58 -40.09 -4.80
CA VAL A 339 0.77 -40.09 -6.03
C VAL A 339 0.72 -38.68 -6.61
N ASP A 340 0.84 -38.57 -7.93
CA ASP A 340 0.80 -37.29 -8.67
C ASP A 340 1.86 -36.26 -8.20
N SER A 341 3.00 -36.71 -7.64
CA SER A 341 4.08 -35.82 -7.20
C SER A 341 5.20 -35.63 -8.22
N ILE A 342 5.92 -34.51 -8.10
CA ILE A 342 7.00 -34.14 -9.01
C ILE A 342 8.24 -33.71 -8.23
N ALA A 343 9.33 -34.45 -8.35
CA ALA A 343 10.66 -34.11 -7.84
C ALA A 343 11.61 -33.88 -9.03
N VAL A 344 12.16 -32.67 -9.18
CA VAL A 344 13.09 -32.34 -10.27
C VAL A 344 14.31 -31.62 -9.71
N GLY A 345 15.51 -32.14 -9.95
CA GLY A 345 16.78 -31.64 -9.45
C GLY A 345 17.48 -32.68 -8.57
N ALA A 346 18.81 -32.58 -8.49
CA ALA A 346 19.60 -33.50 -7.68
C ALA A 346 19.18 -33.45 -6.20
N ASP A 347 19.04 -34.60 -5.54
CA ASP A 347 18.57 -34.75 -4.15
C ASP A 347 17.18 -34.11 -3.88
N SER A 348 16.38 -33.83 -4.91
CA SER A 348 15.03 -33.26 -4.70
C SER A 348 14.09 -34.33 -4.15
N ARG A 349 13.19 -33.97 -3.22
CA ARG A 349 12.35 -34.94 -2.52
C ARG A 349 10.91 -34.49 -2.35
N VAL A 350 9.97 -35.37 -2.69
CA VAL A 350 8.55 -35.22 -2.39
C VAL A 350 8.05 -36.45 -1.64
N THR A 351 7.34 -36.24 -0.54
CA THR A 351 6.78 -37.34 0.29
C THR A 351 5.26 -37.39 0.34
N GLU A 352 4.57 -36.38 -0.18
CA GLU A 352 3.12 -36.24 -0.07
C GLU A 352 2.43 -36.00 -1.42
N ARG A 353 1.13 -36.31 -1.46
CA ARG A 353 0.33 -36.31 -2.69
C ARG A 353 0.29 -34.94 -3.36
N SER A 354 0.39 -34.93 -4.69
CA SER A 354 0.29 -33.72 -5.52
C SER A 354 1.27 -32.60 -5.16
N ALA A 355 2.36 -32.91 -4.45
CA ALA A 355 3.40 -31.94 -4.13
C ALA A 355 4.47 -31.85 -5.24
N VAL A 356 5.12 -30.70 -5.28
CA VAL A 356 6.12 -30.35 -6.30
C VAL A 356 7.39 -29.85 -5.61
N ALA A 357 8.51 -30.52 -5.84
CA ALA A 357 9.85 -30.08 -5.46
C ALA A 357 10.68 -29.88 -6.74
N MET A 358 11.17 -28.66 -6.98
CA MET A 358 12.01 -28.33 -8.13
C MET A 358 13.26 -27.54 -7.71
N GLY A 359 14.44 -28.02 -8.08
CA GLY A 359 15.74 -27.49 -7.71
C GLY A 359 16.56 -28.47 -6.87
N LYS A 360 17.89 -28.30 -6.87
CA LYS A 360 18.79 -29.13 -6.07
C LYS A 360 18.41 -29.08 -4.59
N ARG A 361 18.16 -30.24 -3.97
CA ARG A 361 17.74 -30.40 -2.56
C ARG A 361 16.45 -29.68 -2.20
N ALA A 362 15.57 -29.41 -3.17
CA ALA A 362 14.23 -28.92 -2.89
C ALA A 362 13.41 -30.02 -2.20
N VAL A 363 12.63 -29.67 -1.18
CA VAL A 363 11.86 -30.64 -0.39
C VAL A 363 10.43 -30.16 -0.20
N ALA A 364 9.46 -30.96 -0.64
CA ALA A 364 8.04 -30.75 -0.41
C ALA A 364 7.45 -31.93 0.40
N VAL A 365 7.04 -31.65 1.65
CA VAL A 365 6.61 -32.67 2.63
C VAL A 365 5.13 -32.55 3.00
N GLY A 366 4.42 -31.56 2.45
CA GLY A 366 2.99 -31.39 2.69
C GLY A 366 2.15 -31.77 1.49
N GLU A 367 0.90 -32.18 1.72
CA GLU A 367 -0.06 -32.39 0.63
C GLU A 367 -0.24 -31.09 -0.17
N GLY A 368 -0.07 -31.18 -1.49
CA GLY A 368 -0.12 -30.02 -2.40
C GLY A 368 0.95 -28.96 -2.17
N ALA A 369 2.02 -29.27 -1.42
CA ALA A 369 3.10 -28.33 -1.15
C ALA A 369 3.96 -28.08 -2.40
N VAL A 370 4.47 -26.85 -2.54
CA VAL A 370 5.29 -26.42 -3.68
C VAL A 370 6.61 -25.86 -3.16
N ALA A 371 7.72 -26.51 -3.45
CA ALA A 371 9.07 -26.09 -3.14
C ALA A 371 9.87 -25.88 -4.43
N ILE A 372 10.12 -24.63 -4.82
CA ILE A 372 10.83 -24.30 -6.07
C ILE A 372 12.04 -23.43 -5.76
N GLY A 373 13.24 -23.98 -5.87
CA GLY A 373 14.50 -23.28 -5.63
C GLY A 373 15.57 -24.22 -5.09
N GLY A 374 16.80 -24.05 -5.57
CA GLY A 374 17.96 -24.80 -5.08
C GLY A 374 18.52 -24.23 -3.78
N GLU A 375 19.75 -24.61 -3.48
CA GLU A 375 20.51 -24.07 -2.36
C GLU A 375 20.89 -22.59 -2.58
N ALA A 376 20.67 -21.75 -1.58
CA ALA A 376 21.11 -20.36 -1.52
C ALA A 376 22.62 -20.22 -1.35
N VAL A 377 23.24 -21.19 -0.70
CA VAL A 377 24.67 -21.27 -0.41
C VAL A 377 25.13 -22.67 -0.76
N GLU A 378 26.11 -22.78 -1.64
CA GLU A 378 26.67 -24.05 -2.08
C GLU A 378 27.22 -24.84 -0.87
N GLY A 379 26.71 -26.06 -0.65
CA GLY A 379 27.09 -26.89 0.48
C GLY A 379 26.27 -26.66 1.75
N SER A 380 25.22 -25.82 1.71
CA SER A 380 24.30 -25.65 2.84
C SER A 380 23.32 -26.83 3.00
N PHE A 381 23.26 -27.75 2.03
CA PHE A 381 22.36 -28.92 2.03
C PHE A 381 20.86 -28.59 2.16
N ASN A 382 20.47 -27.33 1.92
CA ASN A 382 19.10 -26.87 2.10
C ASN A 382 18.61 -26.12 0.86
N GLY A 383 17.89 -26.81 -0.03
CA GLY A 383 17.11 -26.15 -1.08
C GLY A 383 15.85 -25.47 -0.53
N ALA A 384 14.94 -25.08 -1.41
CA ALA A 384 13.61 -24.62 -1.02
C ALA A 384 12.87 -25.73 -0.26
N ARG A 385 12.18 -25.38 0.83
CA ARG A 385 11.54 -26.35 1.73
C ARG A 385 10.11 -25.93 2.06
N ALA A 386 9.14 -26.71 1.59
CA ALA A 386 7.72 -26.56 1.90
C ALA A 386 7.28 -27.72 2.80
N ARG A 387 7.26 -27.51 4.12
CA ARG A 387 7.17 -28.60 5.12
C ARG A 387 5.76 -28.83 5.71
N ASN A 388 4.72 -28.26 5.13
CA ASN A 388 3.34 -28.40 5.62
C ASN A 388 2.33 -28.37 4.45
N THR A 389 1.10 -28.82 4.69
CA THR A 389 0.01 -28.86 3.71
C THR A 389 -0.27 -27.47 3.13
N GLY A 390 -0.33 -27.39 1.79
CA GLY A 390 -0.53 -26.15 1.05
C GLY A 390 0.59 -25.12 1.19
N ALA A 391 1.76 -25.51 1.72
CA ALA A 391 2.90 -24.61 1.83
C ALA A 391 3.51 -24.29 0.46
N VAL A 392 3.89 -23.04 0.25
CA VAL A 392 4.56 -22.60 -0.99
C VAL A 392 5.88 -21.93 -0.65
N ALA A 393 7.00 -22.57 -0.95
CA ALA A 393 8.36 -22.04 -0.79
C ALA A 393 9.00 -21.85 -2.17
N ILE A 394 9.18 -20.61 -2.62
CA ILE A 394 9.74 -20.28 -3.93
C ILE A 394 10.96 -19.36 -3.76
N GLY A 395 12.12 -19.78 -4.23
CA GLY A 395 13.39 -19.08 -4.09
C GLY A 395 14.46 -19.96 -3.43
N ALA A 396 15.73 -19.65 -3.69
CA ALA A 396 16.82 -20.45 -3.15
C ALA A 396 16.80 -20.43 -1.60
N SER A 397 16.78 -21.62 -1.01
CA SER A 397 16.61 -21.85 0.43
C SER A 397 15.41 -21.10 1.06
N ALA A 398 14.34 -20.84 0.30
CA ALA A 398 13.08 -20.38 0.87
C ALA A 398 12.49 -21.47 1.77
N LEU A 399 11.92 -21.09 2.90
CA LEU A 399 11.46 -22.03 3.92
C LEU A 399 10.05 -21.67 4.39
N VAL A 400 9.15 -22.63 4.27
CA VAL A 400 7.92 -22.68 5.06
C VAL A 400 8.11 -23.74 6.13
N ASP A 401 8.05 -23.33 7.39
CA ASP A 401 8.28 -24.20 8.55
C ASP A 401 7.20 -25.29 8.66
N PHE A 402 7.51 -26.40 9.31
CA PHE A 402 6.54 -27.49 9.54
C PHE A 402 5.37 -27.09 10.44
N ARG A 403 5.45 -25.97 11.17
CA ARG A 403 4.34 -25.41 11.96
C ARG A 403 3.46 -24.42 11.17
N ALA A 404 3.88 -24.03 9.97
CA ALA A 404 3.30 -22.96 9.18
C ALA A 404 2.36 -23.52 8.09
N ALA A 405 1.18 -24.01 8.50
CA ALA A 405 0.17 -24.51 7.56
C ALA A 405 -0.35 -23.40 6.64
N GLN A 406 -0.56 -23.73 5.35
CA GLN A 406 -1.07 -22.81 4.31
C GLN A 406 -0.26 -21.52 4.16
N SER A 407 1.03 -21.57 4.46
CA SER A 407 1.91 -20.39 4.44
C SER A 407 2.74 -20.31 3.16
N VAL A 408 3.17 -19.10 2.83
CA VAL A 408 3.87 -18.78 1.58
C VAL A 408 5.16 -18.05 1.88
N ALA A 409 6.28 -18.53 1.35
CA ALA A 409 7.59 -17.87 1.41
C ALA A 409 8.13 -17.71 -0.01
N ILE A 410 8.25 -16.47 -0.50
CA ILE A 410 8.71 -16.15 -1.86
C ILE A 410 9.93 -15.23 -1.78
N GLY A 411 11.09 -15.75 -2.16
CA GLY A 411 12.37 -15.03 -2.25
C GLY A 411 13.55 -15.84 -1.69
N TYR A 412 14.77 -15.42 -2.05
CA TYR A 412 16.01 -15.95 -1.48
C TYR A 412 16.00 -15.86 0.06
N LEU A 413 16.12 -16.98 0.77
CA LEU A 413 16.03 -17.05 2.24
C LEU A 413 14.75 -16.45 2.86
N ALA A 414 13.65 -16.37 2.10
CA ALA A 414 12.35 -15.99 2.67
C ALA A 414 11.86 -17.08 3.63
N GLN A 415 11.30 -16.69 4.77
CA GLN A 415 10.88 -17.60 5.83
C GLN A 415 9.46 -17.30 6.31
N ALA A 416 8.57 -18.27 6.24
CA ALA A 416 7.26 -18.23 6.89
C ALA A 416 7.21 -19.30 7.99
N SER A 417 7.15 -18.86 9.25
CA SER A 417 7.22 -19.72 10.44
C SER A 417 5.91 -19.78 11.26
N ALA A 418 4.92 -18.96 10.90
CA ALA A 418 3.58 -18.99 11.49
C ALA A 418 2.52 -19.45 10.48
N ALA A 419 1.36 -19.91 10.98
CA ALA A 419 0.26 -20.40 10.15
C ALA A 419 -0.42 -19.26 9.35
N ASN A 420 -0.81 -19.54 8.11
CA ASN A 420 -1.41 -18.58 7.18
C ASN A 420 -0.59 -17.28 7.05
N ALA A 421 0.74 -17.41 7.08
CA ALA A 421 1.66 -16.29 7.01
C ALA A 421 2.32 -16.23 5.63
N ILE A 422 2.53 -15.01 5.12
CA ILE A 422 3.09 -14.77 3.79
C ILE A 422 4.35 -13.91 3.93
N ALA A 423 5.51 -14.47 3.58
CA ALA A 423 6.78 -13.76 3.49
C ALA A 423 7.14 -13.49 2.01
N ILE A 424 7.22 -12.21 1.60
CA ILE A 424 7.55 -11.81 0.22
C ILE A 424 8.83 -11.00 0.19
N GLY A 425 9.81 -11.43 -0.60
CA GLY A 425 11.10 -10.79 -0.78
C GLY A 425 12.24 -11.53 -0.09
N ALA A 426 13.47 -11.27 -0.54
CA ALA A 426 14.65 -11.96 -0.03
C ALA A 426 14.87 -11.68 1.48
N ASN A 427 15.11 -12.70 2.30
CA ASN A 427 15.25 -12.55 3.76
C ASN A 427 14.01 -11.96 4.46
N SER A 428 12.82 -11.98 3.83
CA SER A 428 11.58 -11.63 4.53
C SER A 428 11.22 -12.71 5.53
N ILE A 429 10.76 -12.31 6.70
CA ILE A 429 10.39 -13.21 7.80
C ILE A 429 8.94 -12.91 8.18
N ALA A 430 8.08 -13.91 8.10
CA ALA A 430 6.70 -13.88 8.58
C ALA A 430 6.55 -14.87 9.73
N ASP A 431 6.74 -14.38 10.96
CA ASP A 431 6.74 -15.11 12.22
C ASP A 431 5.46 -14.92 13.05
N GLU A 432 4.48 -14.18 12.52
CA GLU A 432 3.16 -13.97 13.10
C GLU A 432 2.06 -14.55 12.21
N ALA A 433 1.06 -15.19 12.82
CA ALA A 433 -0.03 -15.84 12.08
C ALA A 433 -0.94 -14.81 11.40
N ASN A 434 -1.48 -15.14 10.22
CA ASN A 434 -2.36 -14.26 9.43
C ASN A 434 -1.72 -12.91 9.06
N THR A 435 -0.42 -12.90 8.74
CA THR A 435 0.29 -11.69 8.36
C THR A 435 0.92 -11.78 6.98
N LEU A 436 1.07 -10.62 6.33
CA LEU A 436 1.91 -10.43 5.15
C LEU A 436 3.15 -9.63 5.56
N SER A 437 4.32 -10.26 5.54
CA SER A 437 5.60 -9.62 5.77
C SER A 437 6.35 -9.41 4.46
N VAL A 438 6.72 -8.17 4.18
CA VAL A 438 7.57 -7.78 3.04
C VAL A 438 9.02 -7.53 3.46
N GLY A 439 9.43 -7.95 4.66
CA GLY A 439 10.75 -7.65 5.21
C GLY A 439 11.05 -8.42 6.49
N SER A 440 11.97 -7.91 7.29
CA SER A 440 12.28 -8.41 8.63
C SER A 440 12.40 -7.25 9.61
N SER A 441 12.60 -7.56 10.89
CA SER A 441 12.84 -6.56 11.95
C SER A 441 14.04 -5.66 11.68
N THR A 442 15.03 -6.15 10.94
CA THR A 442 16.26 -5.44 10.57
C THR A 442 16.27 -4.95 9.12
N ASN A 443 15.49 -5.55 8.21
CA ASN A 443 15.45 -5.22 6.80
C ASN A 443 14.01 -4.91 6.34
N ARG A 444 13.59 -3.65 6.50
CA ARG A 444 12.25 -3.17 6.11
C ARG A 444 12.25 -2.69 4.65
N ARG A 445 11.13 -2.91 3.96
CA ARG A 445 10.94 -2.47 2.56
C ARG A 445 9.90 -1.37 2.46
N ARG A 446 10.09 -0.49 1.47
CA ARG A 446 9.05 0.44 1.05
C ARG A 446 8.06 -0.31 0.17
N VAL A 447 6.76 -0.15 0.47
CA VAL A 447 5.66 -0.61 -0.39
C VAL A 447 5.20 0.59 -1.21
N THR A 448 5.32 0.51 -2.53
CA THR A 448 4.99 1.61 -3.47
C THR A 448 3.81 1.24 -4.35
N ASN A 449 3.20 2.23 -5.00
CA ASN A 449 2.02 2.06 -5.87
C ASN A 449 0.77 1.54 -5.13
N LEU A 450 0.63 1.93 -3.86
CA LEU A 450 -0.57 1.67 -3.07
C LEU A 450 -1.56 2.83 -3.27
N ALA A 451 -2.80 2.53 -3.61
CA ALA A 451 -3.87 3.51 -3.65
C ALA A 451 -4.31 3.90 -2.23
N ASP A 452 -4.92 5.08 -2.08
CA ASP A 452 -5.43 5.53 -0.79
C ASP A 452 -6.51 4.57 -0.25
N PRO A 453 -6.57 4.37 1.08
CA PRO A 453 -7.46 3.40 1.70
C PRO A 453 -8.94 3.78 1.51
N ILE A 454 -9.79 2.78 1.25
CA ILE A 454 -11.25 2.92 1.16
C ILE A 454 -11.93 2.27 2.37
N ASN A 455 -11.47 1.08 2.78
CA ASN A 455 -11.98 0.34 3.93
C ASN A 455 -11.08 0.52 5.16
N ALA A 456 -11.64 0.25 6.35
CA ALA A 456 -10.89 0.32 7.60
C ALA A 456 -9.72 -0.68 7.71
N SER A 457 -9.74 -1.76 6.92
CA SER A 457 -8.69 -2.78 6.87
C SER A 457 -7.60 -2.50 5.84
N ASP A 458 -7.72 -1.43 5.05
CA ASP A 458 -6.75 -1.10 4.01
C ASP A 458 -5.49 -0.48 4.64
N ALA A 459 -4.33 -0.72 4.02
CA ALA A 459 -3.10 -0.07 4.45
C ALA A 459 -3.13 1.43 4.08
N ALA A 460 -2.84 2.31 5.04
CA ALA A 460 -2.80 3.75 4.80
C ALA A 460 -1.56 4.15 3.98
N THR A 461 -1.77 4.91 2.91
CA THR A 461 -0.67 5.51 2.13
C THR A 461 -0.10 6.71 2.88
N LYS A 462 1.14 7.10 2.56
CA LYS A 462 1.70 8.35 3.10
C LYS A 462 0.86 9.58 2.71
N GLY A 463 0.35 9.63 1.47
CA GLY A 463 -0.47 10.74 0.99
C GLY A 463 -1.77 10.89 1.78
N TYR A 464 -2.46 9.79 2.08
CA TYR A 464 -3.64 9.79 2.95
C TYR A 464 -3.31 10.28 4.36
N VAL A 465 -2.22 9.79 4.96
CA VAL A 465 -1.78 10.23 6.29
C VAL A 465 -1.38 11.71 6.30
N ASP A 466 -0.68 12.19 5.28
CA ASP A 466 -0.31 13.60 5.12
C ASP A 466 -1.57 14.48 4.97
N ALA A 467 -2.60 14.01 4.26
CA ALA A 467 -3.87 14.71 4.13
C ALA A 467 -4.61 14.78 5.47
N VAL A 468 -4.66 13.68 6.22
CA VAL A 468 -5.20 13.65 7.58
C VAL A 468 -4.41 14.62 8.49
N ALA A 469 -3.08 14.57 8.47
CA ALA A 469 -2.23 15.48 9.25
C ALA A 469 -2.46 16.96 8.86
N SER A 470 -2.64 17.24 7.58
CA SER A 470 -2.96 18.57 7.07
C SER A 470 -4.34 19.05 7.52
N SER A 471 -5.35 18.17 7.59
CA SER A 471 -6.68 18.51 8.12
C SER A 471 -6.64 18.83 9.62
N ILE A 472 -5.80 18.15 10.40
CA ILE A 472 -5.57 18.45 11.82
C ILE A 472 -4.82 19.79 11.97
N GLY A 473 -3.81 20.04 11.13
CA GLY A 473 -3.12 21.33 11.08
C GLY A 473 -4.04 22.48 10.66
N ALA A 474 -4.94 22.26 9.71
CA ALA A 474 -5.94 23.23 9.30
C ALA A 474 -6.95 23.51 10.43
N ASN A 475 -7.37 22.49 11.19
CA ASN A 475 -8.23 22.69 12.37
C ASN A 475 -7.51 23.43 13.51
N SER A 476 -6.17 23.39 13.59
CA SER A 476 -5.42 24.28 14.49
C SER A 476 -5.39 25.73 14.00
N ALA A 477 -5.45 25.95 12.67
CA ALA A 477 -5.66 27.26 12.07
C ALA A 477 -7.13 27.73 12.13
N GLU A 478 -8.10 26.81 12.19
CA GLU A 478 -9.52 27.12 12.41
C GLU A 478 -9.83 27.33 13.91
N LEU A 479 -9.08 26.72 14.83
CA LEU A 479 -9.00 27.23 16.21
C LEU A 479 -8.39 28.64 16.26
N ALA A 480 -7.48 28.97 15.34
CA ALA A 480 -7.03 30.35 15.13
C ALA A 480 -8.06 31.24 14.39
N TYR A 481 -9.15 30.68 13.85
CA TYR A 481 -10.27 31.45 13.28
C TYR A 481 -11.15 32.07 14.38
N PHE A 482 -11.22 31.47 15.58
CA PHE A 482 -11.71 32.19 16.77
C PHE A 482 -10.78 33.36 17.18
N ALA A 483 -9.55 33.43 16.65
CA ALA A 483 -8.59 34.50 16.89
C ALA A 483 -8.41 35.49 15.73
N SER A 484 -8.97 35.25 14.54
CA SER A 484 -8.70 36.07 13.34
C SER A 484 -9.93 36.29 12.46
N GLY A 485 -10.83 37.14 12.94
CA GLY A 485 -11.93 37.69 12.14
C GLY A 485 -11.51 38.86 11.24
N SER A 486 -10.29 38.91 10.69
CA SER A 486 -9.88 39.84 9.60
C SER A 486 -8.40 39.68 9.27
N SER A 487 -8.07 39.82 8.00
CA SER A 487 -6.77 39.51 7.38
C SER A 487 -5.59 40.43 7.73
N GLN A 488 -5.45 41.02 8.94
CA GLN A 488 -4.36 41.99 9.20
C GLN A 488 -3.53 41.86 10.50
N GLY A 489 -3.82 40.95 11.43
CA GLY A 489 -2.86 40.70 12.50
C GLY A 489 -3.21 39.59 13.48
N THR A 490 -2.18 38.98 14.03
CA THR A 490 -2.25 37.75 14.83
C THR A 490 -2.40 38.08 16.32
N ALA A 491 -3.29 37.37 17.01
CA ALA A 491 -3.30 37.36 18.47
C ALA A 491 -1.99 36.76 19.01
N ILE A 492 -1.37 37.40 20.01
CA ILE A 492 -0.09 37.01 20.62
C ILE A 492 -0.33 36.59 22.06
N ALA A 493 -0.23 35.28 22.35
CA ALA A 493 -0.23 34.73 23.70
C ALA A 493 1.17 34.22 24.06
N SER A 494 2.07 35.12 24.50
CA SER A 494 3.48 34.78 24.80
C SER A 494 3.75 34.55 26.29
N GLY A 495 2.80 34.86 27.17
CA GLY A 495 2.90 34.52 28.58
C GLY A 495 2.65 33.02 28.82
N THR A 496 3.26 32.45 29.86
CA THR A 496 2.90 31.09 30.31
C THR A 496 1.44 31.09 30.78
N ASP A 497 0.65 30.10 30.35
CA ASP A 497 -0.80 30.01 30.61
C ASP A 497 -1.60 31.25 30.18
N ALA A 498 -1.14 31.96 29.14
CA ALA A 498 -1.83 33.12 28.59
C ALA A 498 -2.85 32.74 27.50
N LEU A 499 -3.91 33.54 27.37
CA LEU A 499 -4.93 33.41 26.33
C LEU A 499 -5.15 34.75 25.62
N ALA A 500 -4.95 34.78 24.30
CA ALA A 500 -5.21 35.94 23.46
C ALA A 500 -6.27 35.60 22.40
N ILE A 501 -7.35 36.38 22.34
CA ILE A 501 -8.48 36.20 21.41
C ILE A 501 -8.81 37.54 20.76
N GLY A 502 -8.61 37.66 19.44
CA GLY A 502 -8.94 38.87 18.67
C GLY A 502 -7.81 39.25 17.72
N GLY A 503 -8.16 39.61 16.48
CA GLY A 503 -7.21 40.06 15.46
C GLY A 503 -6.79 41.51 15.66
N ASP A 504 -6.04 42.04 14.69
CA ASP A 504 -5.68 43.46 14.60
C ASP A 504 -6.92 44.35 14.40
N GLY A 505 -6.89 45.53 15.02
CA GLY A 505 -7.82 46.62 14.77
C GLY A 505 -7.51 47.36 13.48
N SER A 506 -7.91 48.63 13.41
CA SER A 506 -7.70 49.48 12.24
C SER A 506 -6.57 50.50 12.44
N ASP A 507 -5.60 50.21 13.32
CA ASP A 507 -4.55 51.16 13.71
C ASP A 507 -3.28 51.08 12.82
N GLY A 508 -3.21 50.07 11.95
CA GLY A 508 -2.19 49.94 10.91
C GLY A 508 -0.91 49.26 11.36
N ASP A 509 -0.84 48.73 12.59
CA ASP A 509 0.17 47.74 12.95
C ASP A 509 -0.30 46.31 12.57
N THR A 510 0.43 45.26 12.95
CA THR A 510 0.08 43.87 12.58
C THR A 510 -0.25 43.00 13.80
N SER A 511 -0.53 43.61 14.94
CA SER A 511 -0.67 42.97 16.24
C SER A 511 -2.14 42.93 16.65
N GLY A 512 -2.68 41.73 16.89
CA GLY A 512 -4.03 41.61 17.46
C GLY A 512 -4.05 41.73 18.98
N ALA A 513 -4.93 40.95 19.63
CA ALA A 513 -4.93 40.80 21.09
C ALA A 513 -3.55 40.31 21.60
N ARG A 514 -3.03 40.89 22.68
CA ARG A 514 -1.69 40.64 23.24
C ARG A 514 -1.79 40.21 24.71
N ALA A 515 -1.69 38.92 24.97
CA ALA A 515 -1.57 38.34 26.31
C ALA A 515 -0.10 37.94 26.57
N THR A 516 0.74 38.90 26.97
CA THR A 516 2.19 38.67 27.16
C THR A 516 2.57 38.45 28.62
N GLY A 517 1.69 38.73 29.57
CA GLY A 517 1.90 38.40 30.98
C GLY A 517 1.63 36.93 31.27
N GLN A 518 2.30 36.35 32.27
CA GLN A 518 1.94 35.00 32.75
C GLN A 518 0.50 35.01 33.30
N GLU A 519 -0.26 33.93 33.05
CA GLU A 519 -1.66 33.76 33.47
C GLU A 519 -2.55 34.94 33.03
N SER A 520 -2.25 35.54 31.88
CA SER A 520 -2.96 36.72 31.37
C SER A 520 -4.03 36.37 30.33
N LEU A 521 -5.08 37.18 30.27
CA LEU A 521 -6.20 37.03 29.35
C LEU A 521 -6.40 38.33 28.56
N ALA A 522 -6.22 38.30 27.24
CA ALA A 522 -6.53 39.41 26.34
C ALA A 522 -7.63 39.00 25.36
N VAL A 523 -8.78 39.67 25.39
CA VAL A 523 -9.93 39.38 24.52
C VAL A 523 -10.43 40.68 23.87
N GLY A 524 -10.44 40.73 22.54
CA GLY A 524 -10.80 41.89 21.73
C GLY A 524 -9.62 42.38 20.90
N ALA A 525 -9.91 42.97 19.72
CA ALA A 525 -8.86 43.52 18.86
C ALA A 525 -8.04 44.59 19.60
N ASP A 526 -6.72 44.55 19.45
CA ASP A 526 -5.73 45.40 20.12
C ASP A 526 -5.78 45.40 21.66
N SER A 527 -6.48 44.45 22.28
CA SER A 527 -6.46 44.29 23.75
C SER A 527 -5.07 43.86 24.22
N ALA A 528 -4.57 44.39 25.33
CA ALA A 528 -3.21 44.16 25.82
C ALA A 528 -3.20 43.80 27.31
N ALA A 529 -3.05 42.52 27.63
CA ALA A 529 -2.84 41.98 28.97
C ALA A 529 -1.36 41.64 29.18
N THR A 530 -0.56 42.61 29.63
CA THR A 530 0.91 42.49 29.70
C THR A 530 1.46 42.26 31.10
N GLY A 531 0.64 42.46 32.15
CA GLY A 531 1.03 42.19 33.53
C GLY A 531 0.77 40.73 33.96
N LEU A 532 1.41 40.27 35.04
CA LEU A 532 1.13 38.96 35.66
C LEU A 532 -0.33 38.87 36.15
N ARG A 533 -1.04 37.80 35.79
CA ARG A 533 -2.45 37.53 36.17
C ARG A 533 -3.41 38.66 35.79
N THR A 534 -3.27 39.20 34.59
CA THR A 534 -4.08 40.33 34.12
C THR A 534 -5.23 39.89 33.23
N THR A 535 -6.27 40.71 33.15
CA THR A 535 -7.39 40.51 32.22
C THR A 535 -7.69 41.79 31.48
N ALA A 536 -7.51 41.80 30.16
CA ALA A 536 -7.90 42.86 29.25
C ALA A 536 -9.06 42.35 28.37
N PHE A 537 -10.23 42.97 28.47
CA PHE A 537 -11.44 42.57 27.75
C PHE A 537 -12.07 43.77 27.04
N GLY A 538 -12.11 43.76 25.70
CA GLY A 538 -12.64 44.82 24.84
C GLY A 538 -11.61 45.39 23.87
N TYR A 539 -12.09 46.04 22.81
CA TYR A 539 -11.25 46.67 21.78
C TYR A 539 -10.26 47.67 22.41
N GLY A 540 -8.95 47.50 22.23
CA GLY A 540 -7.91 48.38 22.79
C GLY A 540 -7.84 48.42 24.33
N ALA A 541 -8.46 47.49 25.05
CA ALA A 541 -8.38 47.42 26.51
C ALA A 541 -6.95 47.07 26.96
N THR A 542 -6.38 47.78 27.93
CA THR A 542 -5.00 47.57 28.39
C THR A 542 -4.95 47.24 29.88
N ALA A 543 -4.51 46.04 30.25
CA ALA A 543 -4.28 45.59 31.62
C ALA A 543 -2.80 45.22 31.82
N ASN A 544 -2.04 46.12 32.44
CA ASN A 544 -0.59 46.05 32.54
C ASN A 544 -0.06 46.12 33.99
N GLY A 545 -0.93 46.38 34.96
CA GLY A 545 -0.60 46.21 36.39
C GLY A 545 -0.76 44.76 36.84
N VAL A 546 0.08 44.27 37.76
CA VAL A 546 -0.06 42.89 38.30
C VAL A 546 -1.45 42.69 38.91
N GLN A 547 -2.15 41.59 38.58
CA GLN A 547 -3.52 41.29 39.03
C GLN A 547 -4.56 42.36 38.65
N SER A 548 -4.31 43.14 37.59
CA SER A 548 -5.25 44.16 37.11
C SER A 548 -6.29 43.61 36.14
N THR A 549 -7.47 44.22 36.12
CA THR A 549 -8.53 43.92 35.16
C THR A 549 -8.97 45.21 34.46
N ALA A 550 -8.85 45.26 33.14
CA ALA A 550 -9.40 46.29 32.27
C ALA A 550 -10.50 45.68 31.39
N ALA A 551 -11.75 46.11 31.58
CA ALA A 551 -12.91 45.57 30.87
C ALA A 551 -13.75 46.71 30.26
N GLY A 552 -13.68 46.88 28.95
CA GLY A 552 -14.33 47.93 28.17
C GLY A 552 -13.41 48.45 27.07
N ALA A 553 -14.00 48.93 25.97
CA ALA A 553 -13.22 49.46 24.85
C ALA A 553 -12.32 50.64 25.29
N GLY A 554 -11.02 50.55 25.03
CA GLY A 554 -10.02 51.55 25.43
C GLY A 554 -9.83 51.71 26.94
N SER A 555 -10.33 50.77 27.77
CA SER A 555 -10.11 50.81 29.22
C SER A 555 -8.64 50.56 29.56
N THR A 556 -8.14 51.13 30.66
CA THR A 556 -6.74 51.00 31.08
C THR A 556 -6.64 50.71 32.58
N ALA A 557 -6.04 49.58 32.95
CA ALA A 557 -5.76 49.19 34.33
C ALA A 557 -4.24 48.95 34.49
N SER A 558 -3.52 49.95 34.98
CA SER A 558 -2.05 49.93 35.02
C SER A 558 -1.45 49.81 36.43
N GLY A 559 -2.25 49.98 37.48
CA GLY A 559 -1.82 49.78 38.87
C GLY A 559 -1.96 48.32 39.32
N VAL A 560 -1.21 47.92 40.35
CA VAL A 560 -1.32 46.58 40.95
C VAL A 560 -2.71 46.40 41.57
N GLY A 561 -3.40 45.30 41.26
CA GLY A 561 -4.71 44.96 41.81
C GLY A 561 -5.82 45.96 41.45
N THR A 562 -5.73 46.60 40.27
CA THR A 562 -6.70 47.61 39.82
C THR A 562 -7.88 47.00 39.06
N LEU A 563 -9.02 47.70 39.09
CA LEU A 563 -10.21 47.40 38.32
C LEU A 563 -10.60 48.62 37.47
N ALA A 564 -10.57 48.51 36.15
CA ALA A 564 -11.09 49.51 35.22
C ALA A 564 -12.22 48.89 34.39
N PHE A 565 -13.48 49.22 34.70
CA PHE A 565 -14.66 48.67 34.02
C PHE A 565 -15.46 49.79 33.35
N GLY A 566 -15.69 49.69 32.04
CA GLY A 566 -16.36 50.70 31.21
C GLY A 566 -15.44 51.25 30.12
N ALA A 567 -16.02 51.67 29.00
CA ALA A 567 -15.23 52.21 27.89
C ALA A 567 -14.44 53.45 28.34
N PHE A 568 -13.14 53.48 28.01
CA PHE A 568 -12.18 54.51 28.40
C PHE A 568 -12.01 54.70 29.93
N ALA A 569 -12.49 53.77 30.77
CA ALA A 569 -12.23 53.78 32.20
C ALA A 569 -10.73 53.58 32.47
N THR A 570 -10.15 54.35 33.38
CA THR A 570 -8.70 54.35 33.64
C THR A 570 -8.41 54.27 35.14
N ALA A 571 -7.86 53.14 35.59
CA ALA A 571 -7.39 52.92 36.96
C ALA A 571 -5.85 52.78 36.97
N ARG A 572 -5.13 53.77 37.51
CA ARG A 572 -3.65 53.79 37.49
C ARG A 572 -3.00 53.62 38.85
N GLY A 573 -3.65 54.06 39.92
CA GLY A 573 -3.11 53.89 41.26
C GLY A 573 -3.21 52.45 41.74
N ASN A 574 -2.26 51.96 42.54
CA ASN A 574 -2.37 50.59 43.08
C ASN A 574 -3.66 50.44 43.91
N PHE A 575 -4.36 49.32 43.75
CA PHE A 575 -5.65 49.03 44.37
C PHE A 575 -6.76 50.06 44.02
N ALA A 576 -6.61 50.80 42.93
CA ALA A 576 -7.64 51.74 42.46
C ALA A 576 -8.77 51.04 41.70
N THR A 577 -9.97 51.62 41.79
CA THR A 577 -11.17 51.14 41.12
C THR A 577 -11.79 52.27 40.29
N ALA A 578 -11.89 52.09 38.98
CA ALA A 578 -12.56 52.98 38.04
C ALA A 578 -13.73 52.23 37.38
N LEU A 579 -14.97 52.61 37.69
CA LEU A 579 -16.19 51.97 37.14
C LEU A 579 -17.05 53.02 36.44
N GLY A 580 -17.29 52.86 35.14
CA GLY A 580 -18.11 53.75 34.32
C GLY A 580 -17.34 54.36 33.15
N TYR A 581 -18.07 54.81 32.13
CA TYR A 581 -17.51 55.43 30.92
C TYR A 581 -16.61 56.63 31.29
N SER A 582 -15.36 56.62 30.83
CA SER A 582 -14.35 57.65 31.11
C SER A 582 -14.15 57.96 32.61
N SER A 583 -14.39 57.00 33.50
CA SER A 583 -14.01 57.13 34.92
C SER A 583 -12.48 57.13 35.07
N PHE A 584 -11.95 57.89 36.03
CA PHE A 584 -10.52 58.13 36.17
C PHE A 584 -10.08 58.04 37.64
N ALA A 585 -9.38 56.96 38.01
CA ALA A 585 -8.88 56.69 39.36
C ALA A 585 -7.35 56.53 39.36
N PRO A 586 -6.57 57.64 39.26
CA PRO A 586 -5.11 57.56 39.26
C PRO A 586 -4.49 57.53 40.67
N GLY A 587 -5.22 57.88 41.73
CA GLY A 587 -4.70 57.89 43.10
C GLY A 587 -4.52 56.48 43.68
N LEU A 588 -3.54 56.29 44.57
CA LEU A 588 -3.38 55.05 45.34
C LEU A 588 -4.65 54.77 46.16
N ARG A 589 -5.21 53.55 46.08
CA ARG A 589 -6.47 53.14 46.73
C ARG A 589 -7.67 54.04 46.42
N SER A 590 -7.65 54.74 45.27
CA SER A 590 -8.74 55.63 44.88
C SER A 590 -9.91 54.87 44.26
N THR A 591 -11.14 55.37 44.42
CA THR A 591 -12.35 54.77 43.87
C THR A 591 -13.14 55.82 43.10
N ALA A 592 -13.25 55.68 41.78
CA ALA A 592 -14.07 56.52 40.91
C ALA A 592 -15.19 55.67 40.30
N VAL A 593 -16.45 55.95 40.63
CA VAL A 593 -17.61 55.21 40.15
C VAL A 593 -18.63 56.18 39.56
N GLY A 594 -18.84 56.12 38.25
CA GLY A 594 -19.74 57.00 37.50
C GLY A 594 -19.14 57.47 36.17
N ASN A 595 -20.01 57.86 35.23
CA ASN A 595 -19.58 58.46 33.96
C ASN A 595 -18.78 59.74 34.23
N GLY A 596 -17.50 59.77 33.83
CA GLY A 596 -16.60 60.90 34.04
C GLY A 596 -16.20 61.18 35.50
N ALA A 597 -16.43 60.25 36.44
CA ALA A 597 -16.00 60.42 37.84
C ALA A 597 -14.46 60.42 37.94
N GLN A 598 -13.88 61.28 38.78
CA GLN A 598 -12.45 61.42 38.95
C GLN A 598 -12.04 61.36 40.43
N ALA A 599 -11.26 60.35 40.80
CA ALA A 599 -10.70 60.19 42.14
C ALA A 599 -9.17 60.29 42.06
N THR A 600 -8.63 61.51 42.03
CA THR A 600 -7.21 61.73 41.75
C THR A 600 -6.31 61.74 42.98
N GLY A 601 -6.88 61.96 44.17
CA GLY A 601 -6.14 61.90 45.43
C GLY A 601 -5.90 60.47 45.94
N GLU A 602 -4.91 60.29 46.82
CA GLU A 602 -4.74 59.03 47.56
C GLU A 602 -5.91 58.79 48.52
N ASN A 603 -6.43 57.55 48.58
CA ASN A 603 -7.64 57.18 49.33
C ASN A 603 -8.89 58.02 48.97
N ALA A 604 -8.90 58.68 47.80
CA ALA A 604 -10.03 59.50 47.38
C ALA A 604 -11.18 58.64 46.85
N THR A 605 -12.43 59.03 47.14
CA THR A 605 -13.64 58.35 46.67
C THR A 605 -14.54 59.33 45.93
N ALA A 606 -14.77 59.12 44.64
CA ALA A 606 -15.70 59.88 43.80
C ALA A 606 -16.82 58.94 43.31
N LEU A 607 -18.05 59.11 43.82
CA LEU A 607 -19.22 58.34 43.43
C LEU A 607 -20.30 59.25 42.85
N GLY A 608 -20.57 59.12 41.55
CA GLY A 608 -21.56 59.90 40.82
C GLY A 608 -21.05 60.33 39.44
N ARG A 609 -21.97 60.65 38.53
CA ARG A 609 -21.60 61.22 37.23
C ARG A 609 -20.84 62.53 37.47
N THR A 610 -19.66 62.66 36.87
CA THR A 610 -18.78 63.84 36.99
C THR A 610 -18.52 64.27 38.44
N ALA A 611 -18.38 63.33 39.37
CA ALA A 611 -17.90 63.61 40.73
C ALA A 611 -16.37 63.74 40.74
N PHE A 612 -15.82 64.71 41.48
CA PHE A 612 -14.39 65.02 41.53
C PHE A 612 -13.90 64.96 42.98
N ALA A 613 -13.12 63.94 43.33
CA ALA A 613 -12.40 63.84 44.60
C ALA A 613 -10.89 63.97 44.31
N ARG A 614 -10.38 65.20 44.33
CA ARG A 614 -9.04 65.50 43.77
C ARG A 614 -7.90 65.55 44.77
N ALA A 615 -8.20 65.66 46.05
CA ALA A 615 -7.20 65.69 47.14
C ALA A 615 -7.16 64.40 47.96
N ASN A 616 -6.11 64.24 48.77
CA ASN A 616 -5.89 63.04 49.59
C ASN A 616 -6.99 62.89 50.64
N GLY A 617 -7.57 61.69 50.73
CA GLY A 617 -8.68 61.37 51.63
C GLY A 617 -9.99 62.11 51.31
N ALA A 618 -10.10 62.73 50.13
CA ALA A 618 -11.31 63.45 49.74
C ALA A 618 -12.43 62.49 49.33
N THR A 619 -13.67 62.79 49.71
CA THR A 619 -14.86 62.00 49.36
C THR A 619 -15.88 62.89 48.66
N ALA A 620 -16.22 62.61 47.40
CA ALA A 620 -17.26 63.30 46.64
C ALA A 620 -18.39 62.29 46.31
N LEU A 621 -19.56 62.45 46.93
CA LEU A 621 -20.70 61.56 46.77
C LEU A 621 -21.91 62.33 46.20
N GLY A 622 -22.17 62.16 44.91
CA GLY A 622 -23.26 62.83 44.20
C GLY A 622 -22.87 63.25 42.78
N THR A 623 -23.86 63.44 41.92
CA THR A 623 -23.61 63.95 40.56
C THR A 623 -23.03 65.36 40.63
N GLY A 624 -21.84 65.57 40.04
CA GLY A 624 -21.17 66.89 40.05
C GLY A 624 -20.60 67.33 41.41
N ALA A 625 -20.49 66.44 42.40
CA ALA A 625 -19.88 66.78 43.68
C ALA A 625 -18.36 67.03 43.53
N ILE A 626 -17.80 68.02 44.21
CA ILE A 626 -16.40 68.43 44.14
C ILE A 626 -15.79 68.48 45.54
N ALA A 627 -14.83 67.60 45.81
CA ALA A 627 -14.02 67.55 47.02
C ALA A 627 -12.54 67.76 46.67
N ASP A 628 -12.09 69.02 46.70
CA ASP A 628 -10.76 69.42 46.23
C ASP A 628 -9.72 69.59 47.33
N PHE A 629 -10.13 69.45 48.59
CA PHE A 629 -9.26 69.70 49.74
C PHE A 629 -9.01 68.41 50.53
N THR A 630 -7.83 68.32 51.15
CA THR A 630 -7.40 67.14 51.92
C THR A 630 -8.41 66.80 53.03
N GLY A 631 -8.82 65.54 53.10
CA GLY A 631 -9.79 65.04 54.10
C GLY A 631 -11.20 65.61 53.97
N SER A 632 -11.51 66.34 52.90
CA SER A 632 -12.82 66.97 52.73
C SER A 632 -13.87 66.00 52.16
N THR A 633 -15.13 66.16 52.54
CA THR A 633 -16.26 65.33 52.09
C THR A 633 -17.34 66.21 51.49
N ALA A 634 -17.63 66.08 50.19
CA ALA A 634 -18.77 66.68 49.52
C ALA A 634 -19.90 65.64 49.39
N LEU A 635 -21.04 65.88 50.01
CA LEU A 635 -22.21 64.99 50.05
C LEU A 635 -23.42 65.65 49.40
N GLY A 636 -23.87 65.13 48.26
CA GLY A 636 -25.02 65.60 47.51
C GLY A 636 -24.68 66.09 46.10
N ALA A 637 -25.70 66.20 45.24
CA ALA A 637 -25.51 66.65 43.86
C ALA A 637 -25.03 68.11 43.81
N GLY A 638 -23.88 68.34 43.18
CA GLY A 638 -23.24 69.66 43.07
C GLY A 638 -22.60 70.19 44.35
N ALA A 639 -22.48 69.38 45.42
CA ALA A 639 -21.83 69.83 46.66
C ALA A 639 -20.35 70.15 46.41
N VAL A 640 -19.85 71.28 46.94
CA VAL A 640 -18.46 71.74 46.76
C VAL A 640 -17.83 72.02 48.12
N THR A 641 -16.70 71.39 48.43
CA THR A 641 -15.88 71.77 49.59
C THR A 641 -14.99 72.95 49.24
N THR A 642 -14.76 73.84 50.20
CA THR A 642 -13.95 75.06 50.10
C THR A 642 -12.75 75.05 51.05
N ALA A 643 -12.63 74.05 51.92
CA ALA A 643 -11.53 73.91 52.89
C ALA A 643 -11.17 72.45 53.22
N ALA A 644 -9.97 72.24 53.77
CA ALA A 644 -9.51 70.93 54.25
C ALA A 644 -10.32 70.44 55.46
N ASN A 645 -10.53 69.13 55.56
CA ASN A 645 -11.33 68.46 56.60
C ASN A 645 -12.81 68.91 56.71
N GLN A 646 -13.30 69.67 55.73
CA GLN A 646 -14.68 70.14 55.69
C GLN A 646 -15.61 69.03 55.21
N VAL A 647 -16.81 68.93 55.82
CA VAL A 647 -17.93 68.17 55.26
C VAL A 647 -18.94 69.16 54.68
N ALA A 648 -19.04 69.25 53.36
CA ALA A 648 -20.05 70.03 52.66
C ALA A 648 -21.25 69.12 52.34
N ILE A 649 -22.45 69.49 52.78
CA ILE A 649 -23.69 68.75 52.49
C ILE A 649 -24.59 69.65 51.63
N GLY A 650 -24.93 69.21 50.42
CA GLY A 650 -25.72 69.99 49.46
C GLY A 650 -24.96 71.14 48.78
N GLN A 651 -25.69 71.97 48.03
CA GLN A 651 -25.16 73.18 47.36
C GLN A 651 -25.39 74.41 48.24
N ALA A 652 -24.57 75.46 48.07
CA ALA A 652 -24.72 76.72 48.81
C ALA A 652 -26.10 77.39 48.63
N SER A 653 -26.81 77.12 47.53
CA SER A 653 -28.13 77.68 47.21
C SER A 653 -29.31 76.73 47.48
N GLY A 654 -29.06 75.51 47.94
CA GLY A 654 -30.09 74.48 48.15
C GLY A 654 -30.36 74.22 49.63
N THR A 655 -31.61 73.98 49.99
CA THR A 655 -31.96 73.52 51.35
C THR A 655 -31.62 72.05 51.52
N VAL A 656 -30.91 71.71 52.60
CA VAL A 656 -30.70 70.32 53.04
C VAL A 656 -31.77 69.97 54.07
N GLU A 657 -32.58 68.96 53.79
CA GLU A 657 -33.53 68.41 54.77
C GLU A 657 -32.89 67.23 55.51
N VAL A 658 -32.76 67.33 56.84
CA VAL A 658 -32.29 66.24 57.71
C VAL A 658 -33.50 65.61 58.39
N ALA A 659 -33.86 64.39 57.96
CA ALA A 659 -35.01 63.68 58.49
C ALA A 659 -34.87 63.35 60.00
N SER A 660 -36.00 63.21 60.68
CA SER A 660 -36.11 62.76 62.08
C SER A 660 -35.52 63.68 63.15
N LEU A 661 -35.20 64.94 62.83
CA LEU A 661 -34.69 65.92 63.81
C LEU A 661 -35.67 66.12 64.99
N ALA A 662 -36.98 66.10 64.73
CA ALA A 662 -38.02 66.22 65.76
C ALA A 662 -37.99 65.07 66.79
N SER A 663 -37.56 63.88 66.38
CA SER A 663 -37.40 62.73 67.29
C SER A 663 -36.15 62.85 68.19
N SER A 664 -35.14 63.62 67.75
CA SER A 664 -33.94 63.93 68.54
C SER A 664 -34.25 64.91 69.67
N SER A 665 -35.07 65.93 69.41
CA SER A 665 -35.44 66.95 70.41
C SER A 665 -36.02 66.36 71.69
N ALA A 666 -36.76 65.25 71.61
CA ALA A 666 -37.36 64.58 72.77
C ALA A 666 -36.38 63.77 73.64
N LYS A 667 -35.14 63.55 73.19
CA LYS A 667 -34.10 62.76 73.88
C LYS A 667 -32.85 63.56 74.26
N GLN A 668 -32.86 64.87 74.09
CA GLN A 668 -31.71 65.71 74.42
C GLN A 668 -31.59 65.85 75.95
N GLU A 669 -30.49 65.38 76.52
CA GLU A 669 -30.12 65.54 77.94
C GLU A 669 -28.82 66.36 78.07
N GLY A 670 -28.73 67.24 79.08
CA GLY A 670 -27.57 68.13 79.29
C GLY A 670 -27.69 69.52 78.65
N THR A 671 -26.57 70.26 78.55
CA THR A 671 -26.54 71.62 77.98
C THR A 671 -26.96 71.61 76.50
N ILE A 672 -28.05 72.30 76.19
CA ILE A 672 -28.52 72.49 74.81
C ILE A 672 -27.77 73.67 74.18
N TYR A 673 -27.33 73.48 72.94
CA TYR A 673 -26.61 74.50 72.19
C TYR A 673 -27.48 75.02 71.04
N LEU A 674 -27.50 76.34 70.85
CA LEU A 674 -27.91 76.94 69.59
C LEU A 674 -26.81 76.67 68.58
N VAL A 675 -27.16 76.03 67.48
CA VAL A 675 -26.27 75.91 66.34
C VAL A 675 -26.58 77.06 65.38
N THR A 676 -25.61 77.93 65.14
CA THR A 676 -25.69 79.00 64.15
C THR A 676 -24.76 78.64 62.99
N ALA A 677 -25.20 78.86 61.76
CA ALA A 677 -24.30 78.89 60.62
C ALA A 677 -23.87 80.34 60.38
N ASP A 678 -22.59 80.58 60.13
CA ASP A 678 -22.15 81.85 59.54
C ASP A 678 -22.40 81.87 58.01
N GLU A 679 -22.05 82.97 57.35
CA GLU A 679 -22.19 83.13 55.89
C GLU A 679 -21.41 82.07 55.09
N SER A 680 -20.37 81.47 55.69
CA SER A 680 -19.58 80.39 55.08
C SER A 680 -20.17 78.99 55.30
N GLY A 681 -21.27 78.88 56.06
CA GLY A 681 -21.88 77.61 56.44
C GLY A 681 -21.17 76.90 57.61
N THR A 682 -20.25 77.57 58.30
CA THR A 682 -19.57 77.00 59.47
C THR A 682 -20.52 76.99 60.67
N LEU A 683 -20.73 75.81 61.24
CA LEU A 683 -21.61 75.64 62.41
C LEU A 683 -20.88 76.04 63.70
N GLY A 684 -21.26 77.19 64.26
CA GLY A 684 -20.95 77.57 65.63
C GLY A 684 -21.98 76.96 66.58
N ARG A 685 -21.54 76.52 67.77
CA ARG A 685 -22.45 76.13 68.84
C ARG A 685 -22.29 77.08 70.01
N THR A 686 -23.37 77.69 70.45
CA THR A 686 -23.40 78.54 71.64
C THR A 686 -24.33 77.90 72.65
N ALA A 687 -23.85 77.68 73.86
CA ALA A 687 -24.70 77.19 74.93
C ALA A 687 -25.81 78.22 75.18
N ILE A 688 -27.07 77.79 75.08
CA ILE A 688 -28.18 78.66 75.50
C ILE A 688 -28.21 78.60 77.02
N SER A 689 -27.77 79.67 77.67
CA SER A 689 -28.06 79.88 79.09
C SER A 689 -29.53 80.27 79.22
N THR A 690 -30.29 79.53 80.01
CA THR A 690 -31.76 79.64 80.18
C THR A 690 -32.25 80.98 80.74
N SER A 691 -31.35 81.93 81.02
CA SER A 691 -31.65 83.26 81.54
C SER A 691 -31.78 84.37 80.47
N ALA A 692 -31.48 84.11 79.19
CA ALA A 692 -31.46 85.13 78.12
C ALA A 692 -32.54 84.98 77.03
N ALA A 693 -33.61 84.20 77.28
CA ALA A 693 -34.68 83.93 76.30
C ALA A 693 -35.75 85.05 76.18
N GLY A 694 -35.79 86.02 77.10
CA GLY A 694 -36.79 87.11 77.08
C GLY A 694 -36.44 88.32 76.20
N GLY A 695 -35.15 88.52 75.86
CA GLY A 695 -34.68 89.72 75.14
C GLY A 695 -34.64 89.61 73.62
N PHE A 696 -34.64 88.39 73.08
CA PHE A 696 -34.35 88.15 71.66
C PHE A 696 -35.60 88.20 70.74
N GLN A 697 -36.82 88.19 71.30
CA GLN A 697 -38.08 88.30 70.52
C GLN A 697 -38.52 89.75 70.22
N ARG A 698 -37.95 90.77 70.86
CA ARG A 698 -38.32 92.18 70.61
C ARG A 698 -37.46 92.90 69.56
N ALA A 699 -36.40 92.28 69.05
CA ALA A 699 -35.33 93.00 68.37
C ALA A 699 -35.32 92.92 66.83
N LEU A 700 -36.24 92.21 66.15
CA LEU A 700 -36.00 91.87 64.73
C LEU A 700 -37.05 92.19 63.65
N SER A 701 -38.19 92.86 63.89
CA SER A 701 -39.00 93.29 62.72
C SER A 701 -40.24 94.16 63.02
N MET A 702 -40.09 95.50 63.05
CA MET A 702 -40.94 96.48 62.34
C MET A 702 -40.32 97.89 62.44
N PRO A 703 -40.09 98.64 61.33
CA PRO A 703 -39.88 100.07 61.38
C PRO A 703 -41.05 100.83 60.74
N ILE A 704 -41.72 101.71 61.48
CA ILE A 704 -42.29 102.97 60.95
C ILE A 704 -42.41 103.97 62.09
N SER A 705 -41.89 105.17 61.83
CA SER A 705 -41.88 106.33 62.71
C SER A 705 -43.25 107.03 62.78
N ALA A 706 -43.55 107.54 63.98
CA ALA A 706 -44.48 108.62 64.32
C ALA A 706 -45.98 108.29 64.42
N VAL A 707 -46.39 107.80 65.61
CA VAL A 707 -47.44 108.40 66.47
C VAL A 707 -47.17 107.90 67.91
N SER A 708 -47.10 108.76 68.92
CA SER A 708 -47.04 108.27 70.32
C SER A 708 -48.44 107.91 70.82
N ASP A 709 -48.55 106.88 71.66
CA ASP A 709 -49.85 106.47 72.25
C ASP A 709 -50.56 107.62 72.97
N ALA A 710 -49.81 108.59 73.50
CA ALA A 710 -50.34 109.82 74.07
C ALA A 710 -50.97 110.74 73.01
N GLN A 711 -50.36 110.87 71.84
CA GLN A 711 -50.86 111.68 70.71
C GLN A 711 -52.11 111.04 70.07
N PHE A 712 -52.20 109.71 70.01
CA PHE A 712 -53.39 109.02 69.48
C PHE A 712 -54.59 109.11 70.44
N ASN A 713 -54.36 108.98 71.75
CA ASN A 713 -55.42 109.11 72.75
C ASN A 713 -55.89 110.57 72.90
N ALA A 714 -54.97 111.54 72.83
CA ALA A 714 -55.33 112.96 72.81
C ALA A 714 -56.17 113.31 71.58
N LEU A 715 -55.77 112.84 70.39
CA LEU A 715 -56.49 113.11 69.15
C LEU A 715 -57.89 112.44 69.10
N SER A 716 -58.04 111.24 69.65
CA SER A 716 -59.35 110.57 69.76
C SER A 716 -60.30 111.30 70.72
N SER A 717 -59.76 111.83 71.83
CA SER A 717 -60.51 112.68 72.78
C SER A 717 -60.88 114.03 72.15
N ASP A 718 -59.95 114.66 71.43
CA ASP A 718 -60.16 115.95 70.78
C ASP A 718 -61.23 115.86 69.67
N VAL A 719 -61.27 114.77 68.90
CA VAL A 719 -62.30 114.54 67.85
C VAL A 719 -63.68 114.31 68.46
N THR A 720 -63.77 113.62 69.60
CA THR A 720 -65.03 113.43 70.34
C THR A 720 -65.55 114.75 70.91
N ALA A 721 -64.66 115.58 71.47
CA ALA A 721 -65.01 116.90 72.00
C ALA A 721 -65.35 117.92 70.90
N LEU A 722 -64.64 117.88 69.77
CA LEU A 722 -64.92 118.73 68.60
C LEU A 722 -66.30 118.44 68.02
N THR A 723 -66.74 117.17 68.02
CA THR A 723 -68.11 116.79 67.64
C THR A 723 -69.16 117.43 68.56
N GLY A 724 -68.88 117.52 69.87
CA GLY A 724 -69.74 118.24 70.83
C GLY A 724 -69.72 119.77 70.64
N ARG A 725 -68.54 120.35 70.37
CA ARG A 725 -68.37 121.81 70.13
C ARG A 725 -69.06 122.27 68.84
N VAL A 726 -69.06 121.44 67.79
CA VAL A 726 -69.76 121.72 66.53
C VAL A 726 -71.28 121.79 66.76
N GLY A 727 -71.85 120.89 67.57
CA GLY A 727 -73.26 120.97 67.96
C GLY A 727 -73.63 122.23 68.77
N ALA A 728 -72.70 122.75 69.59
CA ALA A 728 -72.92 124.02 70.31
C ALA A 728 -72.75 125.26 69.42
N LEU A 729 -71.84 125.22 68.45
CA LEU A 729 -71.55 126.30 67.51
C LEU A 729 -72.72 126.52 66.53
N GLU A 730 -73.44 125.45 66.15
CA GLU A 730 -74.70 125.56 65.41
C GLU A 730 -75.77 126.36 66.20
N GLY A 731 -75.77 126.28 67.54
CA GLY A 731 -76.65 127.07 68.40
C GLY A 731 -76.26 128.55 68.49
N GLN A 732 -74.97 128.89 68.48
CA GLN A 732 -74.48 130.27 68.58
C GLN A 732 -74.63 131.07 67.29
N PHE A 733 -74.56 130.43 66.12
CA PHE A 733 -74.76 131.09 64.82
C PHE A 733 -76.16 131.70 64.65
N ALA A 734 -77.16 131.23 65.40
CA ALA A 734 -78.49 131.83 65.41
C ALA A 734 -78.53 133.19 66.14
N ASP A 735 -77.65 133.42 67.12
CA ASP A 735 -77.67 134.61 67.99
C ASP A 735 -76.89 135.79 67.37
N LEU A 736 -75.76 135.50 66.71
CA LEU A 736 -74.94 136.51 66.00
C LEU A 736 -75.69 137.19 64.84
N SER A 737 -76.66 136.50 64.23
CA SER A 737 -77.49 137.07 63.16
C SER A 737 -78.33 138.27 63.63
N PHE A 738 -78.73 138.31 64.90
CA PHE A 738 -79.62 139.35 65.42
C PHE A 738 -78.87 140.63 65.79
N GLN A 739 -77.57 140.55 66.13
CA GLN A 739 -76.79 141.70 66.58
C GLN A 739 -76.21 142.55 65.44
N LEU A 740 -75.93 141.96 64.28
CA LEU A 740 -75.32 142.65 63.14
C LEU A 740 -76.26 143.64 62.43
N GLU A 741 -77.57 143.47 62.55
CA GLU A 741 -78.57 144.32 61.89
C GLU A 741 -78.73 145.69 62.57
N ASP A 742 -78.41 145.79 63.87
CA ASP A 742 -78.54 147.04 64.64
C ASP A 742 -77.35 148.00 64.44
N LEU A 743 -76.13 147.46 64.26
CA LEU A 743 -74.91 148.27 64.11
C LEU A 743 -74.77 148.94 62.73
N ASP A 744 -75.21 148.27 61.65
CA ASP A 744 -75.15 148.79 60.27
C ASP A 744 -75.97 150.08 60.09
N ARG A 745 -77.03 150.23 60.90
CA ARG A 745 -77.90 151.42 60.91
C ARG A 745 -77.18 152.66 61.43
N SER A 746 -76.42 152.52 62.53
CA SER A 746 -75.74 153.65 63.20
C SER A 746 -74.58 154.24 62.39
N LEU A 747 -73.74 153.38 61.80
CA LEU A 747 -72.62 153.82 60.95
C LEU A 747 -73.10 154.60 59.71
N SER A 748 -74.25 154.20 59.14
CA SER A 748 -74.81 154.83 57.95
C SER A 748 -75.25 156.28 58.22
N GLY A 749 -75.78 156.59 59.42
CA GLY A 749 -76.15 157.94 59.84
C GLY A 749 -74.95 158.87 60.03
N GLY A 750 -73.88 158.40 60.68
CA GLY A 750 -72.66 159.19 60.92
C GLY A 750 -71.96 159.62 59.62
N ILE A 751 -71.95 158.77 58.60
CA ILE A 751 -71.33 159.08 57.29
C ILE A 751 -72.16 160.12 56.53
N ALA A 752 -73.49 160.02 56.56
CA ALA A 752 -74.36 161.06 56.00
C ALA A 752 -74.05 162.43 56.64
N ALA A 753 -73.87 162.47 57.96
CA ALA A 753 -73.53 163.69 58.70
C ALA A 753 -72.23 164.33 58.23
N ALA A 754 -71.18 163.53 58.05
CA ALA A 754 -69.87 164.00 57.60
C ALA A 754 -69.91 164.52 56.15
N MET A 755 -70.68 163.89 55.26
CA MET A 755 -70.78 164.31 53.86
C MET A 755 -71.51 165.65 53.66
N ALA A 756 -72.48 165.98 54.53
CA ALA A 756 -73.14 167.29 54.46
C ALA A 756 -72.16 168.43 54.80
N MET A 757 -71.05 168.18 55.48
CA MET A 757 -70.15 169.21 56.00
C MET A 757 -69.10 169.73 54.98
N GLY A 758 -69.56 170.52 53.99
CA GLY A 758 -68.70 171.16 52.97
C GLY A 758 -68.11 172.53 53.37
N ASN A 759 -66.91 172.83 52.83
CA ASN A 759 -66.26 174.14 52.98
C ASN A 759 -66.94 175.23 52.14
N ALA A 760 -67.11 176.41 52.72
CA ALA A 760 -67.69 177.58 52.09
C ALA A 760 -66.58 178.43 51.43
N PRO A 761 -66.33 178.34 50.10
CA PRO A 761 -65.32 179.16 49.45
C PRO A 761 -65.71 180.65 49.44
N ILE A 762 -64.73 181.53 49.59
CA ILE A 762 -64.93 182.98 49.52
C ILE A 762 -65.11 183.41 48.07
N ILE A 763 -66.22 184.08 47.78
CA ILE A 763 -66.53 184.61 46.46
C ILE A 763 -65.58 185.78 46.15
N PRO A 764 -64.87 185.79 45.00
CA PRO A 764 -63.98 186.89 44.63
C PRO A 764 -64.69 188.25 44.70
N GLY A 765 -64.09 189.19 45.42
CA GLY A 765 -64.65 190.53 45.65
C GLY A 765 -65.62 190.67 46.84
N LYS A 766 -65.85 189.60 47.63
CA LYS A 766 -66.71 189.62 48.84
C LYS A 766 -65.94 189.18 50.09
N ASN A 767 -66.34 189.70 51.25
CA ASN A 767 -65.68 189.43 52.54
C ASN A 767 -66.36 188.33 53.38
N VAL A 768 -67.57 187.87 53.03
CA VAL A 768 -68.32 186.84 53.77
C VAL A 768 -69.12 185.98 52.79
N SER A 769 -69.25 184.69 53.09
CA SER A 769 -70.05 183.70 52.34
C SER A 769 -70.70 182.68 53.30
N VAL A 770 -71.94 182.27 53.04
CA VAL A 770 -72.69 181.27 53.83
C VAL A 770 -73.18 180.17 52.90
N TRP A 771 -73.11 178.91 53.35
CA TRP A 771 -73.45 177.71 52.60
C TRP A 771 -74.32 176.77 53.43
N LEU A 772 -75.31 176.15 52.80
CA LEU A 772 -76.15 175.12 53.40
C LEU A 772 -76.03 173.88 52.53
N ASN A 773 -75.87 172.73 53.15
CA ASN A 773 -75.63 171.46 52.49
C ASN A 773 -76.54 170.39 53.10
N ALA A 774 -76.95 169.42 52.30
CA ALA A 774 -77.64 168.22 52.77
C ALA A 774 -76.95 167.01 52.14
N ALA A 775 -76.94 165.88 52.83
CA ALA A 775 -76.39 164.63 52.33
C ALA A 775 -77.24 163.44 52.78
N THR A 776 -77.11 162.33 52.05
CA THR A 776 -77.74 161.06 52.38
C THR A 776 -76.73 159.94 52.19
N TYR A 777 -76.85 158.89 52.99
CA TYR A 777 -76.03 157.69 52.89
C TYR A 777 -76.85 156.49 53.40
N ASN A 778 -77.02 155.46 52.54
CA ASN A 778 -77.70 154.20 52.88
C ASN A 778 -79.06 154.33 53.61
N GLY A 779 -79.93 155.22 53.13
CA GLY A 779 -81.28 155.41 53.69
C GLY A 779 -81.35 156.42 54.85
N GLU A 780 -80.21 156.77 55.43
CA GLU A 780 -80.07 157.80 56.46
C GLU A 780 -79.74 159.16 55.83
N GLN A 781 -80.17 160.24 56.47
CA GLN A 781 -80.11 161.61 55.95
C GLN A 781 -79.43 162.54 56.94
N ALA A 782 -78.73 163.56 56.43
CA ALA A 782 -78.11 164.59 57.24
C ALA A 782 -78.17 165.99 56.62
N LEU A 783 -78.17 167.01 57.47
CA LEU A 783 -78.25 168.43 57.12
C LEU A 783 -77.12 169.19 57.78
N ALA A 784 -76.45 170.07 57.03
CA ALA A 784 -75.37 170.90 57.54
C ALA A 784 -75.40 172.35 57.05
N GLY A 785 -74.87 173.27 57.85
CA GLY A 785 -74.72 174.68 57.49
C GLY A 785 -73.32 175.18 57.81
N SER A 786 -72.73 176.01 56.94
CA SER A 786 -71.41 176.59 57.13
C SER A 786 -71.31 178.07 56.73
N VAL A 787 -70.41 178.81 57.38
CA VAL A 787 -70.14 180.24 57.15
C VAL A 787 -68.64 180.46 57.03
N SER A 788 -68.21 181.28 56.06
CA SER A 788 -66.82 181.71 55.89
C SER A 788 -66.66 183.23 55.79
N GLY A 789 -65.61 183.77 56.40
CA GLY A 789 -65.25 185.19 56.37
C GLY A 789 -63.79 185.45 56.00
N ARG A 790 -63.53 186.46 55.16
CA ARG A 790 -62.20 186.89 54.69
C ARG A 790 -61.60 187.84 55.71
N LEU A 791 -60.45 187.50 56.27
CA LEU A 791 -59.70 188.39 57.17
C LEU A 791 -58.64 189.21 56.43
N THR A 792 -57.91 188.58 55.49
CA THR A 792 -56.93 189.24 54.62
C THR A 792 -57.01 188.67 53.20
N GLU A 793 -56.29 189.25 52.23
CA GLU A 793 -56.21 188.68 50.86
C GLU A 793 -55.68 187.24 50.83
N ALA A 794 -54.97 186.83 51.88
CA ALA A 794 -54.36 185.53 52.05
C ALA A 794 -55.03 184.67 53.13
N VAL A 795 -56.08 185.11 53.83
CA VAL A 795 -56.64 184.36 54.99
C VAL A 795 -58.16 184.40 55.03
N TYR A 796 -58.78 183.23 55.17
CA TYR A 796 -60.21 183.09 55.47
C TYR A 796 -60.52 182.03 56.54
N ILE A 797 -61.55 182.29 57.36
CA ILE A 797 -62.09 181.37 58.39
C ILE A 797 -63.39 180.78 57.87
N SER A 798 -63.68 179.53 58.20
CA SER A 798 -64.93 178.81 57.95
C SER A 798 -65.40 178.03 59.18
N ALA A 799 -66.71 177.90 59.41
CA ALA A 799 -67.30 177.09 60.48
C ALA A 799 -68.56 176.38 59.97
N GLY A 800 -68.93 175.21 60.49
CA GLY A 800 -70.21 174.56 60.17
C GLY A 800 -70.68 173.50 61.16
N VAL A 801 -71.94 173.08 61.09
CA VAL A 801 -72.61 172.09 61.98
C VAL A 801 -73.46 171.11 61.18
N THR A 802 -73.72 169.90 61.69
CA THR A 802 -74.50 168.81 61.04
C THR A 802 -75.31 167.92 62.01
N SER A 803 -76.35 167.22 61.55
CA SER A 803 -77.16 166.23 62.30
C SER A 803 -77.63 165.08 61.39
N ASN A 804 -77.89 163.86 61.91
CA ASN A 804 -78.39 162.71 61.11
C ASN A 804 -79.69 162.07 61.65
N THR A 805 -80.32 161.18 60.86
CA THR A 805 -81.60 160.50 61.17
C THR A 805 -81.49 159.09 61.76
N ALA A 806 -80.30 158.47 61.73
CA ALA A 806 -80.13 157.10 62.20
C ALA A 806 -80.20 157.07 63.72
N ASP A 807 -79.50 158.03 64.32
CA ASP A 807 -79.17 158.14 65.72
C ASP A 807 -79.29 159.63 66.11
N ASP A 808 -79.77 159.92 67.33
CA ASP A 808 -79.92 161.29 67.87
C ASP A 808 -78.56 162.00 68.16
N GLU A 809 -77.61 161.98 67.22
CA GLU A 809 -76.27 162.57 67.33
C GLU A 809 -76.05 163.79 66.39
N PHE A 810 -75.29 164.79 66.85
CA PHE A 810 -74.96 166.05 66.14
C PHE A 810 -73.43 166.22 65.98
N GLY A 811 -72.97 166.87 64.89
CA GLY A 811 -71.56 167.15 64.59
C GLY A 811 -71.25 168.63 64.28
N ALA A 812 -69.99 169.07 64.45
CA ALA A 812 -69.55 170.45 64.19
C ALA A 812 -68.11 170.54 63.62
N ARG A 813 -67.79 171.60 62.89
CA ARG A 813 -66.46 171.90 62.33
C ARG A 813 -66.09 173.40 62.37
N VAL A 814 -64.80 173.68 62.45
CA VAL A 814 -64.16 175.00 62.26
C VAL A 814 -62.88 174.80 61.45
N GLY A 815 -62.56 175.71 60.53
CA GLY A 815 -61.35 175.65 59.70
C GLY A 815 -60.85 177.01 59.24
N VAL A 816 -59.53 177.15 59.07
CA VAL A 816 -58.84 178.33 58.53
C VAL A 816 -58.15 177.94 57.22
N GLY A 817 -58.27 178.78 56.18
CA GLY A 817 -57.58 178.65 54.91
C GLY A 817 -56.59 179.80 54.68
N PHE A 818 -55.42 179.48 54.14
CA PHE A 818 -54.36 180.41 53.77
C PHE A 818 -54.13 180.38 52.24
N GLY A 819 -53.95 181.54 51.58
CA GLY A 819 -53.58 181.66 50.17
C GLY A 819 -52.27 182.43 50.01
N PHE A 820 -51.28 181.85 49.32
CA PHE A 820 -49.96 182.41 49.01
C PHE A 820 -49.82 182.77 47.53
#